data_AF-A0A1J4KFJ7-F1
#
_entry.id   AF-A0A1J4KFJ7-F1
#
_cell.length_a   1.000
_cell.length_b   1.000
_cell.length_c   1.000
_cell.angle_alpha   90.00
_cell.angle_beta   90.00
_cell.angle_gamma   90.00
#
_symmetry.space_group_name_H-M   'P 1'
#
loop_
_entity.id
_entity.type
_entity.pdbx_description
1 polymer ?
#
loop_
_entity_poly.entity_id
_entity_poly.type
_entity_poly.pdbx_seq_one_letter_code
_entity_poly.pdbx_strand_id
1 'polypeptide(L)'
;MADSEDLLDYLELFHFAVRIIGEDLNFLDIFRTGLAKILRSRVERFISELPANAPSTPRLTETSFVHSEAYSQLLTQITNQLRSIIDSIRKAKLWIPQGTGGQHSDPVAIVSNVVDSKKWGIEELHILRSIPTEKLTFSPELTLYYTSLFKASMSSDHFTRLFSYALLRSAPQLFDPRHFFNVLKDALKVWNSQEVTFEFAACLALLMNSICELIQNILDDDIEELIYGLIETIPKSKNFSLLMDFDPTFKWILKSLPMEAIKRVLDSSLDLLKQGSHSHLCLICRSISRGIFGFDVLIPALEASLPFIHEWSKSTRKEAKLLFGTLVTRLPQNVIDEILNLLSKTFLNENEGPTAVLVFSDFIINYMLNTTAPFHEELFDSVQKMMQTISNNTDYNQSKSNLIDSMFAKNESEAAERIFAALCANPVRFLLSVEKCTDKTIFYLPYKSSRTTLYNVLFSPNETSLLSNEEVSKSCNNFLSFASKIDEIDPLMFSVAQIETYLRVSLWPAVLHDFVSKIENPTEEMKYFIIKILYTIAIREATPDIIYDFSEFLSLPRFETEYSEMIRTINSILEKRPTHFEILKSKAPTTANEIFIVGSKTLVGLSLLFQYTIWSEPGSLFACFKRSRINSAEWFAYVSSSLFVSIFENPVEIVESTILKYSNESPLYFVWFAVVILKKLYQDWLDKIADEDFTELVRLMLYPKITEGFTEDDIVYANELHKKYQEMFHRFYNIINDHI
;
A
#
# COMPACT_ATOMS: atom_id res chain seq x y z
N MET A 1 20.43 23.46 5.08
CA MET A 1 20.00 23.17 6.47
C MET A 1 20.25 21.70 6.72
N ALA A 2 20.78 21.31 7.88
CA ALA A 2 20.88 19.88 8.22
C ALA A 2 19.46 19.29 8.31
N ASP A 3 19.26 18.06 7.83
CA ASP A 3 17.97 17.35 7.93
C ASP A 3 17.57 17.19 9.42
N SER A 4 16.31 17.39 9.78
CA SER A 4 15.85 17.30 11.18
C SER A 4 16.08 15.90 11.76
N GLU A 5 16.00 14.87 10.92
CA GLU A 5 16.33 13.49 11.28
C GLU A 5 17.82 13.30 11.61
N ASP A 6 18.72 13.97 10.87
CA ASP A 6 20.16 13.95 11.17
C ASP A 6 20.48 14.66 12.49
N LEU A 7 19.77 15.76 12.77
CA LEU A 7 19.88 16.46 14.04
C LEU A 7 19.39 15.59 15.20
N LEU A 8 18.27 14.88 15.04
CA LEU A 8 17.77 13.94 16.03
C LEU A 8 18.76 12.79 16.27
N ASP A 9 19.24 12.16 15.19
CA ASP A 9 20.20 11.07 15.26
C ASP A 9 21.52 11.50 15.91
N TYR A 10 21.97 12.73 15.65
CA TYR A 10 23.16 13.30 16.28
C TYR A 10 22.91 13.60 17.76
N LEU A 11 21.74 14.13 18.11
CA LEU A 11 21.31 14.40 19.48
C LEU A 11 21.25 13.11 20.32
N GLU A 12 20.70 12.02 19.77
CA GLU A 12 20.67 10.70 20.41
C GLU A 12 22.07 10.10 20.59
N LEU A 13 22.94 10.22 19.57
CA LEU A 13 24.33 9.77 19.65
C LEU A 13 25.12 10.57 20.69
N PHE A 14 24.85 11.87 20.82
CA PHE A 14 25.45 12.72 21.84
C PHE A 14 25.03 12.30 23.25
N HIS A 15 23.74 12.07 23.48
CA HIS A 15 23.25 11.54 24.76
C HIS A 15 23.89 10.18 25.09
N PHE A 16 23.97 9.27 24.11
CA PHE A 16 24.65 7.98 24.29
C PHE A 16 26.11 8.16 24.74
N ALA A 17 26.86 9.07 24.11
CA ALA A 17 28.24 9.36 24.49
C ALA A 17 28.34 9.91 25.93
N VAL A 18 27.44 10.81 26.33
CA VAL A 18 27.39 11.36 27.70
C VAL A 18 27.06 10.26 28.73
N ARG A 19 26.18 9.32 28.37
CA ARG A 19 25.79 8.21 29.25
C ARG A 19 26.94 7.25 29.53
N ILE A 20 27.77 6.94 28.52
CA ILE A 20 28.98 6.09 28.70
C ILE A 20 29.94 6.67 29.76
N ILE A 21 29.98 8.00 29.91
CA ILE A 21 30.85 8.69 30.87
C ILE A 21 30.32 8.55 32.32
N GLY A 22 29.02 8.27 32.48
CA GLY A 22 28.26 8.61 33.68
C GLY A 22 27.91 7.49 34.65
N GLU A 23 27.94 6.22 34.26
CA GLU A 23 27.31 5.15 35.05
C GLU A 23 28.26 3.95 35.24
N ASP A 24 28.44 3.48 36.49
CA ASP A 24 29.06 2.18 36.83
C ASP A 24 28.13 1.03 36.40
N LEU A 25 27.85 0.95 35.10
CA LEU A 25 26.96 -0.04 34.51
C LEU A 25 27.72 -0.91 33.52
N ASN A 26 27.25 -2.14 33.38
CA ASN A 26 27.74 -3.10 32.40
C ASN A 26 27.66 -2.50 31.00
N PHE A 27 28.80 -2.06 30.46
CA PHE A 27 28.90 -1.42 29.15
C PHE A 27 28.20 -2.23 28.06
N LEU A 28 28.17 -3.56 28.18
CA LEU A 28 27.48 -4.44 27.24
C LEU A 28 25.97 -4.17 27.15
N ASP A 29 25.29 -3.87 28.25
CA ASP A 29 23.85 -3.62 28.27
C ASP A 29 23.51 -2.25 27.68
N ILE A 30 24.34 -1.23 27.92
CA ILE A 30 24.22 0.11 27.34
C ILE A 30 24.43 0.06 25.82
N PHE A 31 25.42 -0.69 25.34
CA PHE A 31 25.65 -0.87 23.91
C PHE A 31 24.51 -1.65 23.24
N ARG A 32 24.00 -2.72 23.89
CA ARG A 32 22.93 -3.56 23.36
C ARG A 32 21.57 -2.86 23.29
N THR A 33 21.26 -1.98 24.24
CA THR A 33 19.93 -1.32 24.32
C THR A 33 19.93 0.09 23.74
N GLY A 34 21.02 0.84 23.89
CA GLY A 34 21.14 2.23 23.43
C GLY A 34 21.68 2.35 22.01
N LEU A 35 22.92 1.93 21.79
CA LEU A 35 23.59 2.10 20.50
C LEU A 35 22.90 1.28 19.39
N ALA A 36 22.48 0.04 19.67
CA ALA A 36 21.79 -0.79 18.69
C ALA A 36 20.51 -0.12 18.14
N LYS A 37 19.76 0.61 18.98
CA LYS A 37 18.54 1.33 18.56
C LYS A 37 18.87 2.49 17.62
N ILE A 38 19.90 3.28 17.95
CA ILE A 38 20.38 4.40 17.14
C ILE A 38 20.94 3.89 15.81
N LEU A 39 21.79 2.85 15.85
CA LEU A 39 22.37 2.23 14.67
C LEU A 39 21.32 1.59 13.78
N ARG A 40 20.30 0.93 14.34
CA ARG A 40 19.21 0.33 13.57
C ARG A 40 18.46 1.38 12.74
N SER A 41 18.09 2.51 13.35
CA SER A 41 17.43 3.61 12.63
C SER A 41 18.28 4.10 11.46
N ARG A 42 19.58 4.34 11.70
CA ARG A 42 20.52 4.79 10.65
C ARG A 42 20.75 3.75 9.56
N VAL A 43 20.80 2.47 9.92
CA VAL A 43 20.95 1.36 8.97
C VAL A 43 19.69 1.20 8.13
N GLU A 44 18.49 1.21 8.72
CA GLU A 44 17.21 1.16 8.00
C GLU A 44 17.10 2.32 7.01
N ARG A 45 17.49 3.53 7.43
CA ARG A 45 17.55 4.72 6.57
C ARG A 45 18.55 4.57 5.43
N PHE A 46 19.79 4.20 5.74
CA PHE A 46 20.83 3.99 4.75
C PHE A 46 20.45 2.91 3.72
N ILE A 47 19.83 1.81 4.17
CA ILE A 47 19.31 0.75 3.28
C ILE A 47 18.19 1.30 2.40
N SER A 48 17.27 2.10 2.94
CA SER A 48 16.20 2.72 2.15
C SER A 48 16.71 3.72 1.10
N GLU A 49 17.92 4.26 1.30
CA GLU A 49 18.60 5.18 0.39
C GLU A 49 19.44 4.47 -0.69
N LEU A 50 19.68 3.15 -0.55
CA LEU A 50 20.36 2.38 -1.57
C LEU A 50 19.46 2.26 -2.82
N PRO A 51 20.01 2.41 -4.04
CA PRO A 51 19.22 2.34 -5.26
C PRO A 51 18.57 0.96 -5.39
N ALA A 52 17.25 0.92 -5.25
CA ALA A 52 16.49 -0.33 -5.19
C ALA A 52 16.49 -1.17 -6.48
N ASN A 53 17.08 -0.71 -7.59
CA ASN A 53 17.11 -1.45 -8.86
C ASN A 53 18.33 -1.04 -9.70
N ALA A 54 19.45 -1.76 -9.55
CA ALA A 54 20.31 -2.06 -10.68
C ALA A 54 19.98 -3.51 -11.10
N PRO A 55 19.80 -3.84 -12.40
CA PRO A 55 19.36 -5.16 -12.88
C PRO A 55 20.28 -6.35 -12.52
N SER A 56 21.34 -6.12 -11.75
CA SER A 56 22.38 -7.10 -11.40
C SER A 56 22.77 -7.09 -9.92
N THR A 57 22.15 -6.28 -9.05
CA THR A 57 22.44 -6.32 -7.61
C THR A 57 21.48 -7.28 -6.90
N PRO A 58 21.95 -8.41 -6.34
CA PRO A 58 21.12 -9.28 -5.53
C PRO A 58 20.55 -8.47 -4.36
N ARG A 59 19.28 -8.75 -3.98
CA ARG A 59 18.70 -8.22 -2.73
C ARG A 59 19.70 -8.45 -1.61
N LEU A 60 20.23 -7.37 -1.02
CA LEU A 60 21.19 -7.46 0.07
C LEU A 60 20.50 -8.16 1.24
N THR A 61 20.83 -9.44 1.47
CA THR A 61 20.50 -10.11 2.73
C THR A 61 21.23 -9.40 3.87
N GLU A 62 20.70 -9.45 5.10
CA GLU A 62 21.35 -8.85 6.28
C GLU A 62 22.83 -9.26 6.40
N THR A 63 23.14 -10.52 6.09
CA THR A 63 24.49 -11.06 6.06
C THR A 63 25.38 -10.45 4.98
N SER A 64 24.85 -10.17 3.78
CA SER A 64 25.62 -9.52 2.70
C SER A 64 25.82 -8.02 2.92
N PHE A 65 24.87 -7.34 3.59
CA PHE A 65 24.98 -5.92 3.92
C PHE A 65 26.11 -5.63 4.91
N VAL A 66 26.26 -6.42 5.97
CA VAL A 66 27.31 -6.24 6.99
C VAL A 66 28.73 -6.38 6.41
N HIS A 67 28.89 -7.12 5.31
CA HIS A 67 30.17 -7.28 4.62
C HIS A 67 30.36 -6.30 3.45
N SER A 68 29.43 -5.36 3.26
CA SER A 68 29.48 -4.38 2.16
C SER A 68 30.40 -3.19 2.47
N GLU A 69 30.92 -2.56 1.42
CA GLU A 69 31.67 -1.30 1.52
C GLU A 69 30.80 -0.18 2.10
N ALA A 70 29.51 -0.19 1.76
CA ALA A 70 28.50 0.76 2.21
C ALA A 70 28.33 0.72 3.75
N TYR A 71 28.28 -0.48 4.34
CA TYR A 71 28.28 -0.66 5.80
C TYR A 71 29.60 -0.21 6.43
N SER A 72 30.74 -0.47 5.80
CA SER A 72 32.05 -0.03 6.28
C SER A 72 32.17 1.50 6.30
N GLN A 73 31.60 2.19 5.31
CA GLN A 73 31.51 3.66 5.27
C GLN A 73 30.61 4.20 6.39
N LEU A 74 29.42 3.63 6.57
CA LEU A 74 28.50 4.00 7.65
C LEU A 74 29.15 3.83 9.03
N LEU A 75 29.82 2.69 9.27
CA LEU A 75 30.53 2.41 10.51
C LEU A 75 31.64 3.44 10.77
N THR A 76 32.40 3.80 9.72
CA THR A 76 33.46 4.81 9.79
C THR A 76 32.90 6.19 10.14
N GLN A 77 31.81 6.60 9.49
CA GLN A 77 31.14 7.88 9.78
C GLN A 77 30.66 7.95 11.23
N ILE A 78 29.98 6.92 11.72
CA ILE A 78 29.46 6.88 13.10
C ILE A 78 30.60 6.88 14.11
N THR A 79 31.67 6.11 13.83
CA THR A 79 32.87 6.07 14.68
C THR A 79 33.53 7.45 14.76
N ASN A 80 33.65 8.16 13.64
CA ASN A 80 34.24 9.49 13.60
C ASN A 80 33.38 10.52 14.34
N GLN A 81 32.05 10.46 14.18
CA GLN A 81 31.12 11.33 14.92
C GLN A 81 31.23 11.08 16.43
N LEU A 82 31.22 9.82 16.87
CA LEU A 82 31.33 9.46 18.28
C LEU A 82 32.67 9.93 18.88
N ARG A 83 33.78 9.73 18.16
CA ARG A 83 35.10 10.24 18.58
C ARG A 83 35.11 11.77 18.73
N SER A 84 34.54 12.48 17.76
CA SER A 84 34.45 13.95 17.79
C SER A 84 33.64 14.44 19.00
N ILE A 85 32.52 13.77 19.31
CA ILE A 85 31.70 14.07 20.50
C ILE A 85 32.52 13.84 21.78
N ILE A 86 33.16 12.68 21.90
CA ILE A 86 34.01 12.31 23.05
C ILE A 86 35.12 13.34 23.27
N ASP A 87 35.83 13.72 22.21
CA ASP A 87 36.91 14.69 22.28
C ASP A 87 36.41 16.08 22.67
N SER A 88 35.22 16.46 22.19
CA SER A 88 34.58 17.73 22.56
C SER A 88 34.20 17.77 24.05
N ILE A 89 33.63 16.68 24.58
CA ILE A 89 33.31 16.57 26.02
C ILE A 89 34.57 16.63 26.88
N ARG A 90 35.65 15.98 26.45
CA ARG A 90 36.96 16.03 27.14
C ARG A 90 37.55 17.43 27.12
N LYS A 91 37.55 18.11 25.97
CA LYS A 91 38.03 19.50 25.85
C LYS A 91 37.23 20.46 26.74
N ALA A 92 35.92 20.24 26.86
CA ALA A 92 35.05 20.99 27.76
C ALA A 92 35.23 20.64 29.25
N LYS A 93 36.08 19.67 29.61
CA LYS A 93 36.27 19.16 30.99
C LYS A 93 34.96 18.69 31.64
N LEU A 94 34.02 18.21 30.83
CA LEU A 94 32.75 17.63 31.29
C LEU A 94 32.79 16.09 31.30
N TRP A 95 33.96 15.48 31.05
CA TRP A 95 34.20 14.05 31.20
C TRP A 95 34.31 13.67 32.69
N ILE A 96 33.21 13.83 33.42
CA ILE A 96 33.08 13.45 34.82
C ILE A 96 31.76 12.69 35.01
N PRO A 97 31.70 11.70 35.92
CA PRO A 97 30.45 11.05 36.26
C PRO A 97 29.46 12.04 36.88
N GLN A 98 28.16 11.76 36.75
CA GLN A 98 27.14 12.62 37.36
C GLN A 98 27.31 12.60 38.88
N GLY A 99 27.32 13.76 39.53
CA GLY A 99 27.38 13.83 41.00
C GLY A 99 28.78 13.76 41.63
N THR A 100 29.86 13.75 40.85
CA THR A 100 31.24 13.71 41.38
C THR A 100 31.83 15.10 41.67
N GLY A 101 30.97 16.12 41.82
CA GLY A 101 31.38 17.43 42.34
C GLY A 101 31.87 17.35 43.79
N GLY A 102 32.74 18.28 44.20
CA GLY A 102 33.27 18.33 45.56
C GLY A 102 32.14 18.22 46.61
N GLN A 103 32.24 17.23 47.50
CA GLN A 103 31.18 16.75 48.40
C GLN A 103 30.74 17.74 49.52
N HIS A 104 30.97 19.05 49.39
CA HIS A 104 30.90 20.00 50.51
C HIS A 104 30.08 21.27 50.28
N SER A 105 29.32 21.37 49.18
CA SER A 105 28.47 22.54 48.93
C SER A 105 27.01 22.13 48.75
N ASP A 106 26.11 22.88 49.41
CA ASP A 106 24.66 22.70 49.34
C ASP A 106 24.17 22.77 47.88
N PRO A 107 23.64 21.67 47.30
CA PRO A 107 23.11 21.65 45.95
C PRO A 107 22.07 22.74 45.68
N VAL A 108 21.32 23.17 46.72
CA VAL A 108 20.29 24.22 46.62
C VAL A 108 20.89 25.57 46.25
N ALA A 109 21.92 26.00 46.99
CA ALA A 109 22.61 27.28 46.77
C ALA A 109 23.31 27.30 45.39
N ILE A 110 23.85 26.16 44.98
CA ILE A 110 24.55 25.99 43.71
C ILE A 110 23.58 26.09 42.53
N VAL A 111 22.46 25.37 42.55
CA VAL A 111 21.48 25.41 41.46
C VAL A 111 20.81 26.78 41.39
N SER A 112 20.46 27.39 42.53
CA SER A 112 19.84 28.71 42.57
C SER A 112 20.76 29.78 41.94
N ASN A 113 22.06 29.74 42.23
CA ASN A 113 23.04 30.64 41.61
C ASN A 113 23.18 30.42 40.09
N VAL A 114 23.01 29.18 39.61
CA VAL A 114 23.07 28.84 38.18
C VAL A 114 21.81 29.24 37.44
N VAL A 115 20.62 29.07 38.04
CA VAL A 115 19.32 29.47 37.45
C VAL A 115 19.30 30.96 37.11
N ASP A 116 19.92 31.79 37.95
CA ASP A 116 19.97 33.25 37.79
C ASP A 116 21.10 33.72 36.86
N SER A 117 21.89 32.80 36.30
CA SER A 117 22.98 33.17 35.39
C SER A 117 22.44 33.83 34.11
N LYS A 118 23.08 34.93 33.73
CA LYS A 118 22.78 35.68 32.49
C LYS A 118 23.41 35.05 31.25
N LYS A 119 24.36 34.12 31.41
CA LYS A 119 25.04 33.42 30.32
C LYS A 119 25.10 31.93 30.64
N TRP A 120 24.82 31.11 29.63
CA TRP A 120 24.81 29.66 29.76
C TRP A 120 25.94 29.09 28.92
N GLY A 121 26.95 28.51 29.57
CA GLY A 121 28.08 27.88 28.92
C GLY A 121 28.57 26.63 29.66
N ILE A 122 29.82 26.25 29.36
CA ILE A 122 30.45 25.04 29.89
C ILE A 122 30.58 25.08 31.42
N GLU A 123 30.79 26.26 32.02
CA GLU A 123 30.93 26.42 33.47
C GLU A 123 29.64 26.08 34.21
N GLU A 124 28.50 26.60 33.77
CA GLU A 124 27.19 26.27 34.34
C GLU A 124 26.85 24.78 34.13
N LEU A 125 27.20 24.20 32.98
CA LEU A 125 27.01 22.77 32.74
C LEU A 125 27.89 21.90 33.63
N HIS A 126 29.12 22.32 33.90
CA HIS A 126 30.02 21.62 34.81
C HIS A 126 29.41 21.56 36.21
N ILE A 127 28.84 22.68 36.66
CA ILE A 127 28.10 22.75 37.91
C ILE A 127 26.91 21.79 37.90
N LEU A 128 26.05 21.83 36.87
CA LEU A 128 24.88 20.94 36.78
C LEU A 128 25.25 19.45 36.69
N ARG A 129 26.36 19.12 36.04
CA ARG A 129 26.90 17.75 35.96
C ARG A 129 27.42 17.26 37.32
N SER A 130 27.91 18.17 38.15
CA SER A 130 28.52 17.87 39.44
C SER A 130 27.49 17.48 40.53
N ILE A 131 26.19 17.70 40.29
CA ILE A 131 25.11 17.48 41.25
C ILE A 131 24.67 16.00 41.25
N PRO A 132 24.54 15.34 42.42
CA PRO A 132 24.02 13.97 42.48
C PRO A 132 22.50 13.95 42.27
N THR A 133 22.07 13.81 41.01
CA THR A 133 20.67 13.91 40.60
C THR A 133 19.77 12.87 41.25
N GLU A 134 20.27 11.68 41.57
CA GLU A 134 19.53 10.64 42.31
C GLU A 134 18.95 11.16 43.63
N LYS A 135 19.67 12.06 44.31
CA LYS A 135 19.23 12.68 45.57
C LYS A 135 18.17 13.75 45.37
N LEU A 136 17.96 14.22 44.14
CA LEU A 136 16.97 15.26 43.82
C LEU A 136 15.57 14.68 43.54
N THR A 137 15.42 13.36 43.37
CA THR A 137 14.18 12.71 42.90
C THR A 137 12.92 13.15 43.67
N PHE A 138 13.02 13.36 44.98
CA PHE A 138 11.91 13.80 45.85
C PHE A 138 12.08 15.21 46.40
N SER A 139 12.97 15.99 45.79
CA SER A 139 13.44 17.28 46.28
C SER A 139 12.86 18.42 45.43
N PRO A 140 12.39 19.53 46.02
CA PRO A 140 11.95 20.72 45.28
C PRO A 140 12.97 21.26 44.28
N GLU A 141 14.26 21.04 44.55
CA GLU A 141 15.42 21.45 43.77
C GLU A 141 15.46 20.79 42.39
N LEU A 142 14.78 19.65 42.20
CA LEU A 142 14.63 19.05 40.87
C LEU A 142 13.94 20.01 39.90
N THR A 143 12.99 20.81 40.38
CA THR A 143 12.34 21.87 39.60
C THR A 143 13.37 22.86 39.06
N LEU A 144 14.25 23.36 39.93
CA LEU A 144 15.28 24.33 39.55
C LEU A 144 16.33 23.73 38.61
N TYR A 145 16.65 22.44 38.79
CA TYR A 145 17.54 21.70 37.91
C TYR A 145 16.96 21.59 36.49
N TYR A 146 15.70 21.18 36.35
CA TYR A 146 15.01 21.14 35.06
C TYR A 146 14.92 22.52 34.41
N THR A 147 14.52 23.55 35.16
CA THR A 147 14.45 24.93 34.64
C THR A 147 15.82 25.41 34.15
N SER A 148 16.91 25.06 34.85
CA SER A 148 18.28 25.35 34.41
C SER A 148 18.62 24.69 33.08
N LEU A 149 18.27 23.42 32.92
CA LEU A 149 18.55 22.67 31.69
C LEU A 149 17.73 23.20 30.50
N PHE A 150 16.47 23.59 30.72
CA PHE A 150 15.69 24.27 29.69
C PHE A 150 16.31 25.60 29.27
N LYS A 151 16.80 26.42 30.22
CA LYS A 151 17.54 27.66 29.88
C LYS A 151 18.83 27.36 29.11
N ALA A 152 19.60 26.35 29.53
CA ALA A 152 20.83 25.94 28.85
C ALA A 152 20.57 25.45 27.42
N SER A 153 19.44 24.80 27.17
CA SER A 153 19.05 24.35 25.82
C SER A 153 18.76 25.51 24.86
N MET A 154 18.58 26.74 25.37
CA MET A 154 18.49 27.97 24.57
C MET A 154 19.83 28.72 24.42
N SER A 155 20.95 28.14 24.88
CA SER A 155 22.27 28.78 24.76
C SER A 155 22.66 29.01 23.29
N SER A 156 23.38 30.11 23.02
CA SER A 156 23.99 30.35 21.71
C SER A 156 25.02 29.29 21.32
N ASP A 157 25.65 28.63 22.31
CA ASP A 157 26.62 27.57 22.07
C ASP A 157 25.95 26.21 21.83
N HIS A 158 26.20 25.60 20.67
CA HIS A 158 25.58 24.33 20.29
C HIS A 158 25.98 23.17 21.19
N PHE A 159 27.25 23.11 21.62
CA PHE A 159 27.71 22.08 22.55
C PHE A 159 26.93 22.15 23.87
N THR A 160 26.74 23.37 24.39
CA THR A 160 25.96 23.60 25.61
C THR A 160 24.53 23.10 25.48
N ARG A 161 23.87 23.35 24.33
CA ARG A 161 22.51 22.86 24.06
C ARG A 161 22.45 21.33 24.05
N LEU A 162 23.31 20.67 23.28
CA LEU A 162 23.36 19.20 23.17
C LEU A 162 23.62 18.54 24.53
N PHE A 163 24.55 19.08 25.31
CA PHE A 163 24.90 18.54 26.61
C PHE A 163 23.75 18.74 27.62
N SER A 164 23.06 19.88 27.58
CA SER A 164 21.89 20.13 28.43
C SER A 164 20.75 19.14 28.16
N TYR A 165 20.48 18.81 26.89
CA TYR A 165 19.53 17.76 26.52
C TYR A 165 19.94 16.40 27.10
N ALA A 166 21.22 16.03 26.94
CA ALA A 166 21.73 14.75 27.45
C ALA A 166 21.59 14.63 28.97
N LEU A 167 21.81 15.72 29.71
CA LEU A 167 21.59 15.80 31.15
C LEU A 167 20.10 15.68 31.50
N LEU A 168 19.22 16.41 30.81
CA LEU A 168 17.77 16.40 31.08
C LEU A 168 17.18 15.01 30.85
N ARG A 169 17.63 14.32 29.80
CA ARG A 169 17.20 12.96 29.50
C ARG A 169 17.68 11.93 30.53
N SER A 170 18.76 12.23 31.24
CA SER A 170 19.30 11.37 32.31
C SER A 170 18.81 11.80 33.70
N ALA A 171 18.00 12.86 33.78
CA ALA A 171 17.48 13.36 35.05
C ALA A 171 16.35 12.46 35.57
N PRO A 172 16.15 12.38 36.90
CA PRO A 172 15.00 11.70 37.49
C PRO A 172 13.69 12.28 36.97
N GLN A 173 12.71 11.42 36.68
CA GLN A 173 11.39 11.85 36.24
C GLN A 173 10.68 12.71 37.29
N LEU A 174 9.95 13.73 36.83
CA LEU A 174 9.13 14.59 37.67
C LEU A 174 7.81 13.88 38.02
N PHE A 175 7.79 13.11 39.11
CA PHE A 175 6.59 12.44 39.60
C PHE A 175 5.66 13.34 40.43
N ASP A 176 6.17 14.46 40.96
CA ASP A 176 5.35 15.44 41.69
C ASP A 176 4.64 16.40 40.71
N PRO A 177 3.30 16.45 40.68
CA PRO A 177 2.54 17.31 39.77
C PRO A 177 2.85 18.81 39.92
N ARG A 178 3.20 19.28 41.13
CA ARG A 178 3.54 20.69 41.38
C ARG A 178 4.88 21.04 40.77
N HIS A 179 5.86 20.15 40.91
CA HIS A 179 7.18 20.34 40.29
C HIS A 179 7.06 20.31 38.77
N PHE A 180 6.30 19.35 38.24
CA PHE A 180 6.00 19.27 36.81
C PHE A 180 5.33 20.55 36.29
N PHE A 181 4.28 21.02 36.97
CA PHE A 181 3.58 22.25 36.62
C PHE A 181 4.53 23.45 36.56
N ASN A 182 5.39 23.63 37.57
CA ASN A 182 6.32 24.76 37.63
C ASN A 182 7.36 24.71 36.50
N VAL A 183 7.94 23.54 36.24
CA VAL A 183 8.88 23.35 35.11
C VAL A 183 8.19 23.63 33.78
N LEU A 184 7.00 23.06 33.56
CA LEU A 184 6.24 23.24 32.33
C LEU A 184 5.88 24.72 32.14
N LYS A 185 5.38 25.39 33.18
CA LYS A 185 5.03 26.82 33.16
C LYS A 185 6.20 27.68 32.72
N ASP A 186 7.40 27.43 33.24
CA ASP A 186 8.59 28.19 32.88
C ASP A 186 9.10 27.87 31.47
N ALA A 187 9.07 26.61 31.07
CA ALA A 187 9.39 26.21 29.70
C ALA A 187 8.43 26.87 28.70
N LEU A 188 7.13 26.92 29.02
CA LEU A 188 6.12 27.49 28.12
C LEU A 188 6.21 29.01 27.97
N LYS A 189 6.77 29.74 28.96
CA LYS A 189 7.10 31.16 28.78
C LYS A 189 8.10 31.36 27.65
N VAL A 190 9.10 30.49 27.54
CA VAL A 190 10.09 30.53 26.45
C VAL A 190 9.46 30.05 25.13
N TRP A 191 8.73 28.94 25.17
CA TRP A 191 8.04 28.35 24.02
C TRP A 191 7.10 29.30 23.30
N ASN A 192 6.41 30.18 24.04
CA ASN A 192 5.41 31.10 23.49
C ASN A 192 5.98 32.47 23.13
N SER A 193 7.18 32.84 23.63
CA SER A 193 7.72 34.20 23.45
C SER A 193 8.68 34.34 22.26
N GLN A 194 9.37 33.26 21.86
CA GLN A 194 10.41 33.33 20.83
C GLN A 194 10.53 32.01 20.05
N GLU A 195 11.35 32.02 19.00
CA GLU A 195 11.76 30.79 18.32
C GLU A 195 12.68 29.99 19.22
N VAL A 196 12.41 28.70 19.32
CA VAL A 196 13.16 27.79 20.19
C VAL A 196 14.14 26.96 19.38
N THR A 197 15.17 26.47 20.06
CA THR A 197 16.16 25.58 19.46
C THR A 197 15.59 24.16 19.32
N PHE A 198 16.17 23.36 18.43
CA PHE A 198 15.78 21.95 18.26
C PHE A 198 15.96 21.17 19.56
N GLU A 199 17.05 21.41 20.29
CA GLU A 199 17.32 20.76 21.57
C GLU A 199 16.32 21.17 22.67
N PHE A 200 15.85 22.43 22.67
CA PHE A 200 14.78 22.87 23.57
C PHE A 200 13.47 22.13 23.27
N ALA A 201 13.10 22.03 21.99
CA ALA A 201 11.91 21.28 21.57
C ALA A 201 12.02 19.79 21.95
N ALA A 202 13.21 19.19 21.83
CA ALA A 202 13.49 17.83 22.26
C ALA A 202 13.30 17.65 23.78
N CYS A 203 13.81 18.59 24.59
CA CYS A 203 13.62 18.62 26.04
C CYS A 203 12.13 18.74 26.40
N LEU A 204 11.38 19.59 25.70
CA LEU A 204 9.94 19.74 25.92
C LEU A 204 9.21 18.44 25.56
N ALA A 205 9.55 17.79 24.45
CA ALA A 205 8.96 16.51 24.06
C ALA A 205 9.21 15.41 25.09
N LEU A 206 10.41 15.35 25.68
CA LEU A 206 10.71 14.42 26.79
C LEU A 206 9.81 14.68 28.01
N LEU A 207 9.64 15.94 28.38
CA LEU A 207 8.75 16.35 29.47
C LEU A 207 7.28 15.99 29.18
N MET A 208 6.83 16.18 27.93
CA MET A 208 5.46 15.84 27.53
C MET A 208 5.21 14.33 27.51
N ASN A 209 6.22 13.52 27.23
CA ASN A 209 6.07 12.06 27.22
C ASN A 209 5.79 11.48 28.62
N SER A 210 6.25 12.11 29.70
CA SER A 210 5.96 11.66 31.07
C SER A 210 4.57 12.06 31.56
N ILE A 211 3.86 12.92 30.83
CA ILE A 211 2.61 13.52 31.30
C ILE A 211 1.46 12.53 31.42
N CYS A 212 1.43 11.51 30.55
CA CYS A 212 0.40 10.46 30.56
C CYS A 212 0.40 9.69 31.88
N GLU A 213 1.60 9.36 32.39
CA GLU A 213 1.77 8.64 33.65
C GLU A 213 1.54 9.56 34.85
N LEU A 214 1.94 10.83 34.74
CA LEU A 214 1.74 11.81 35.80
C LEU A 214 0.25 12.07 36.06
N ILE A 215 -0.52 12.41 35.01
CA ILE A 215 -1.93 12.81 35.12
C ILE A 215 -2.78 11.71 35.77
N GLN A 216 -2.52 10.44 35.47
CA GLN A 216 -3.23 9.31 36.08
C GLN A 216 -3.06 9.20 37.61
N ASN A 217 -2.03 9.84 38.16
CA ASN A 217 -1.67 9.79 39.57
C ASN A 217 -1.94 11.10 40.33
N ILE A 218 -2.53 12.11 39.67
CA ILE A 218 -2.91 13.37 40.32
C ILE A 218 -4.18 13.14 41.15
N LEU A 219 -4.15 13.57 42.42
CA LEU A 219 -5.30 13.54 43.33
C LEU A 219 -5.90 14.94 43.58
N ASP A 220 -5.27 15.97 43.04
CA ASP A 220 -5.59 17.40 43.26
C ASP A 220 -6.14 17.97 41.95
N ASP A 221 -7.46 18.05 41.85
CA ASP A 221 -8.20 18.48 40.66
C ASP A 221 -7.79 19.90 40.20
N ASP A 222 -7.44 20.80 41.14
CA ASP A 222 -7.02 22.17 40.83
C ASP A 222 -5.67 22.17 40.08
N ILE A 223 -4.72 21.32 40.50
CA ILE A 223 -3.43 21.18 39.85
C ILE A 223 -3.59 20.50 38.48
N GLU A 224 -4.47 19.51 38.39
CA GLU A 224 -4.80 18.85 37.14
C GLU A 224 -5.34 19.85 36.10
N GLU A 225 -6.30 20.69 36.48
CA GLU A 225 -6.87 21.72 35.60
C GLU A 225 -5.83 22.75 35.17
N LEU A 226 -4.95 23.17 36.08
CA LEU A 226 -3.84 24.07 35.77
C LEU A 226 -2.85 23.46 34.76
N ILE A 227 -2.56 22.17 34.90
CA ILE A 227 -1.71 21.45 33.94
C ILE A 227 -2.42 21.37 32.58
N TYR A 228 -3.70 21.00 32.53
CA TYR A 228 -4.48 21.00 31.28
C TYR A 228 -4.46 22.37 30.59
N GLY A 229 -4.68 23.45 31.33
CA GLY A 229 -4.61 24.81 30.80
C GLY A 229 -3.27 25.15 30.17
N LEU A 230 -2.14 24.68 30.74
CA LEU A 230 -0.82 24.86 30.15
C LEU A 230 -0.64 24.04 28.87
N ILE A 231 -1.02 22.76 28.89
CA ILE A 231 -0.90 21.84 27.74
C ILE A 231 -1.69 22.40 26.54
N GLU A 232 -2.88 22.95 26.76
CA GLU A 232 -3.72 23.56 25.71
C GLU A 232 -3.04 24.72 24.97
N THR A 233 -2.03 25.36 25.56
CA THR A 233 -1.28 26.45 24.91
C THR A 233 -0.18 25.95 23.98
N ILE A 234 0.30 24.71 24.15
CA ILE A 234 1.42 24.17 23.37
C ILE A 234 1.11 24.16 21.87
N PRO A 235 -0.04 23.64 21.41
CA PRO A 235 -0.37 23.60 19.99
C PRO A 235 -0.59 24.99 19.39
N LYS A 236 -0.93 26.00 20.21
CA LYS A 236 -1.19 27.37 19.74
C LYS A 236 0.08 28.16 19.40
N SER A 237 1.26 27.61 19.69
CA SER A 237 2.54 28.25 19.40
C SER A 237 2.99 28.01 17.97
N LYS A 238 3.69 28.99 17.38
CA LYS A 238 4.39 28.85 16.10
C LYS A 238 5.47 27.75 16.10
N ASN A 239 5.94 27.34 17.28
CA ASN A 239 6.95 26.30 17.43
C ASN A 239 6.36 24.87 17.38
N PHE A 240 5.03 24.71 17.37
CA PHE A 240 4.37 23.41 17.48
C PHE A 240 4.86 22.38 16.46
N SER A 241 5.15 22.81 15.24
CA SER A 241 5.62 21.91 14.18
C SER A 241 6.94 21.21 14.49
N LEU A 242 7.80 21.77 15.36
CA LEU A 242 9.04 21.13 15.81
C LEU A 242 8.79 19.85 16.62
N LEU A 243 7.64 19.74 17.29
CA LEU A 243 7.31 18.56 18.09
C LEU A 243 7.02 17.32 17.22
N MET A 244 6.70 17.51 15.92
CA MET A 244 6.51 16.38 14.99
C MET A 244 7.76 15.54 14.80
N ASP A 245 8.94 16.13 14.94
CA ASP A 245 10.21 15.41 14.78
C ASP A 245 10.49 14.46 15.97
N PHE A 246 9.83 14.66 17.12
CA PHE A 246 10.03 13.87 18.34
C PHE A 246 8.85 12.96 18.68
N ASP A 247 7.62 13.46 18.55
CA ASP A 247 6.39 12.69 18.69
C ASP A 247 5.40 13.05 17.58
N PRO A 248 5.53 12.44 16.37
CA PRO A 248 4.59 12.66 15.27
C PRO A 248 3.17 12.18 15.61
N THR A 249 3.02 11.40 16.69
CA THR A 249 1.75 10.77 17.05
C THR A 249 0.90 11.61 17.98
N PHE A 250 1.47 12.67 18.56
CA PHE A 250 0.89 13.50 19.61
C PHE A 250 0.14 12.68 20.67
N LYS A 251 0.74 11.56 21.09
CA LYS A 251 0.11 10.62 22.02
C LYS A 251 -0.24 11.29 23.32
N TRP A 252 0.61 12.20 23.79
CA TRP A 252 0.39 12.94 25.02
C TRP A 252 -0.82 13.88 24.96
N ILE A 253 -1.15 14.49 23.81
CA ILE A 253 -2.39 15.28 23.66
C ILE A 253 -3.59 14.35 23.80
N LEU A 254 -3.63 13.31 22.98
CA LEU A 254 -4.83 12.48 22.81
C LEU A 254 -5.05 11.46 23.93
N LYS A 255 -4.06 11.21 24.80
CA LYS A 255 -4.18 10.30 25.94
C LYS A 255 -4.32 11.02 27.27
N SER A 256 -3.82 12.25 27.39
CA SER A 256 -3.72 12.92 28.68
C SER A 256 -4.72 14.05 28.84
N LEU A 257 -5.20 14.67 27.76
CA LEU A 257 -6.23 15.71 27.88
C LEU A 257 -7.65 15.12 27.90
N PRO A 258 -8.57 15.71 28.68
CA PRO A 258 -9.99 15.39 28.59
C PRO A 258 -10.55 15.82 27.22
N MET A 259 -11.68 15.22 26.83
CA MET A 259 -12.27 15.41 25.50
C MET A 259 -12.57 16.89 25.19
N GLU A 260 -13.03 17.64 26.18
CA GLU A 260 -13.36 19.06 26.07
C GLU A 260 -12.12 19.91 25.79
N ALA A 261 -10.99 19.58 26.42
CA ALA A 261 -9.71 20.25 26.19
C ALA A 261 -9.16 19.96 24.80
N ILE A 262 -9.29 18.71 24.33
CA ILE A 262 -8.92 18.33 22.96
C ILE A 262 -9.74 19.14 21.95
N LYS A 263 -11.07 19.26 22.16
CA LYS A 263 -11.93 20.09 21.29
C LYS A 263 -11.48 21.55 21.26
N ARG A 264 -11.17 22.17 22.42
CA ARG A 264 -10.64 23.55 22.48
C ARG A 264 -9.33 23.74 21.73
N VAL A 265 -8.41 22.78 21.81
CA VAL A 265 -7.17 22.81 21.02
C VAL A 265 -7.50 22.77 19.53
N LEU A 266 -8.43 21.89 19.16
CA LEU A 266 -8.80 21.66 17.77
C LEU A 266 -9.61 22.81 17.15
N ASP A 267 -10.44 23.53 17.92
CA ASP A 267 -11.23 24.67 17.42
C ASP A 267 -10.34 25.76 16.81
N SER A 268 -9.12 25.94 17.35
CA SER A 268 -8.12 26.88 16.80
C SER A 268 -7.25 26.31 15.68
N SER A 269 -7.34 25.01 15.39
CA SER A 269 -6.40 24.32 14.50
C SER A 269 -6.53 24.74 13.04
N LEU A 270 -7.73 25.05 12.55
CA LEU A 270 -7.93 25.52 11.18
C LEU A 270 -7.28 26.90 10.95
N ASP A 271 -7.41 27.81 11.91
CA ASP A 271 -6.78 29.13 11.80
C ASP A 271 -5.26 29.05 11.92
N LEU A 272 -4.76 28.16 12.78
CA LEU A 272 -3.32 27.90 12.91
C LEU A 272 -2.73 27.23 11.67
N LEU A 273 -3.48 26.36 10.99
CA LEU A 273 -3.08 25.79 9.69
C LEU A 273 -2.87 26.88 8.64
N LYS A 274 -3.81 27.82 8.54
CA LYS A 274 -3.70 28.97 7.63
C LYS A 274 -2.51 29.89 7.94
N GLN A 275 -2.01 29.84 9.17
CA GLN A 275 -0.84 30.60 9.64
C GLN A 275 0.49 29.83 9.50
N GLY A 276 0.48 28.64 8.88
CA GLY A 276 1.70 27.85 8.64
C GLY A 276 1.98 26.73 9.65
N SER A 277 1.08 26.48 10.61
CA SER A 277 1.25 25.41 11.61
C SER A 277 0.76 24.06 11.07
N HIS A 278 1.46 23.52 10.06
CA HIS A 278 1.02 22.35 9.28
C HIS A 278 0.80 21.07 10.09
N SER A 279 1.44 20.93 11.24
CA SER A 279 1.31 19.76 12.11
C SER A 279 -0.09 19.58 12.69
N HIS A 280 -0.90 20.64 12.71
CA HIS A 280 -2.32 20.55 13.08
C HIS A 280 -3.12 19.64 12.14
N LEU A 281 -2.70 19.46 10.88
CA LEU A 281 -3.37 18.54 9.96
C LEU A 281 -3.30 17.10 10.48
N CYS A 282 -2.12 16.68 10.97
CA CYS A 282 -1.94 15.36 11.56
C CYS A 282 -2.77 15.18 12.83
N LEU A 283 -2.87 16.23 13.66
CA LEU A 283 -3.71 16.23 14.86
C LEU A 283 -5.20 16.11 14.52
N ILE A 284 -5.69 16.83 13.51
CA ILE A 284 -7.07 16.74 13.01
C ILE A 284 -7.35 15.33 12.49
N CYS A 285 -6.50 14.80 11.60
CA CYS A 285 -6.65 13.45 11.03
C CYS A 285 -6.69 12.36 12.10
N ARG A 286 -5.88 12.47 13.15
CA ARG A 286 -5.89 11.55 14.31
C ARG A 286 -7.17 11.66 15.14
N SER A 287 -7.66 12.89 15.32
CA SER A 287 -8.90 13.15 16.06
C SER A 287 -10.11 12.57 15.33
N ILE A 288 -10.16 12.71 14.00
CA ILE A 288 -11.13 12.04 13.12
C ILE A 288 -11.02 10.51 13.25
N SER A 289 -9.80 9.96 13.17
CA SER A 289 -9.56 8.51 13.27
C SER A 289 -10.05 7.90 14.59
N ARG A 290 -10.11 8.69 15.67
CA ARG A 290 -10.62 8.32 16.99
C ARG A 290 -12.10 8.65 17.21
N GLY A 291 -12.78 9.25 16.24
CA GLY A 291 -14.19 9.66 16.37
C GLY A 291 -14.43 10.88 17.25
N ILE A 292 -13.40 11.72 17.48
CA ILE A 292 -13.52 12.96 18.26
C ILE A 292 -14.22 14.06 17.45
N PHE A 293 -13.94 14.11 16.14
CA PHE A 293 -14.57 15.00 15.18
C PHE A 293 -15.19 14.23 14.02
N GLY A 294 -16.18 14.88 13.38
CA GLY A 294 -16.72 14.45 12.11
C GLY A 294 -15.76 14.70 10.95
N PHE A 295 -16.13 14.19 9.78
CA PHE A 295 -15.35 14.33 8.56
C PHE A 295 -15.45 15.73 7.91
N ASP A 296 -16.39 16.57 8.37
CA ASP A 296 -16.68 17.92 7.88
C ASP A 296 -15.49 18.88 8.04
N VAL A 297 -14.59 18.64 8.99
CA VAL A 297 -13.39 19.47 9.22
C VAL A 297 -12.25 19.14 8.26
N LEU A 298 -12.29 17.97 7.59
CA LEU A 298 -11.15 17.47 6.81
C LEU A 298 -10.89 18.28 5.54
N ILE A 299 -11.95 18.64 4.81
CA ILE A 299 -11.84 19.40 3.57
C ILE A 299 -11.30 20.83 3.84
N PRO A 300 -11.86 21.62 4.78
CA PRO A 300 -11.28 22.90 5.15
C PRO A 300 -9.83 22.82 5.61
N ALA A 301 -9.45 21.74 6.32
CA ALA A 301 -8.07 21.54 6.78
C ALA A 301 -7.09 21.28 5.61
N LEU A 302 -7.52 20.52 4.60
CA LEU A 302 -6.73 20.28 3.39
C LEU A 302 -6.60 21.56 2.56
N GLU A 303 -7.68 22.30 2.34
CA GLU A 303 -7.65 23.58 1.62
C GLU A 303 -6.70 24.59 2.28
N ALA A 304 -6.65 24.62 3.62
CA ALA A 304 -5.75 25.49 4.36
C ALA A 304 -4.27 25.06 4.31
N SER A 305 -3.99 23.78 4.07
CA SER A 305 -2.65 23.20 4.25
C SER A 305 -1.93 22.83 2.94
N LEU A 306 -2.66 22.41 1.91
CA LEU A 306 -2.12 22.02 0.61
C LEU A 306 -1.30 23.11 -0.09
N PRO A 307 -1.68 24.41 -0.07
CA PRO A 307 -0.88 25.47 -0.69
C PRO A 307 0.56 25.58 -0.15
N PHE A 308 0.79 25.06 1.06
CA PHE A 308 2.06 25.14 1.77
C PHE A 308 2.72 23.75 1.92
N ILE A 309 2.28 22.74 1.16
CA ILE A 309 2.76 21.36 1.31
C ILE A 309 4.28 21.22 1.12
N HIS A 310 4.89 22.09 0.31
CA HIS A 310 6.32 22.14 0.08
C HIS A 310 7.10 22.61 1.32
N GLU A 311 6.47 23.34 2.25
CA GLU A 311 7.04 23.79 3.52
C GLU A 311 6.93 22.73 4.63
N TRP A 312 6.16 21.65 4.40
CA TRP A 312 5.97 20.62 5.43
C TRP A 312 7.29 19.91 5.73
N SER A 313 7.56 19.69 7.03
CA SER A 313 8.69 18.85 7.45
C SER A 313 8.53 17.41 6.94
N LYS A 314 9.64 16.69 6.78
CA LYS A 314 9.66 15.28 6.39
C LYS A 314 8.80 14.42 7.33
N SER A 315 8.89 14.66 8.64
CA SER A 315 8.07 14.03 9.67
C SER A 315 6.57 14.26 9.46
N THR A 316 6.18 15.50 9.13
CA THR A 316 4.78 15.84 8.81
C THR A 316 4.29 15.11 7.56
N ARG A 317 5.09 15.08 6.49
CA ARG A 317 4.75 14.37 5.25
C ARG A 317 4.57 12.86 5.48
N LYS A 318 5.48 12.24 6.24
CA LYS A 318 5.46 10.81 6.55
C LYS A 318 4.23 10.43 7.39
N GLU A 319 3.93 11.22 8.42
CA GLU A 319 2.76 10.99 9.26
C GLU A 319 1.45 11.24 8.50
N ALA A 320 1.36 12.31 7.72
CA ALA A 320 0.19 12.58 6.88
C ALA A 320 -0.08 11.44 5.90
N LYS A 321 0.96 10.94 5.21
CA LYS A 321 0.86 9.78 4.31
C LYS A 321 0.26 8.55 4.99
N LEU A 322 0.75 8.22 6.20
CA LEU A 322 0.23 7.11 7.00
C LEU A 322 -1.25 7.31 7.39
N LEU A 323 -1.59 8.52 7.86
CA LEU A 323 -2.94 8.85 8.31
C LEU A 323 -3.94 8.80 7.15
N PHE A 324 -3.64 9.42 6.01
CA PHE A 324 -4.53 9.40 4.85
C PHE A 324 -4.64 7.99 4.24
N GLY A 325 -3.53 7.24 4.16
CA GLY A 325 -3.54 5.85 3.68
C GLY A 325 -4.47 4.93 4.49
N THR A 326 -4.66 5.20 5.79
CA THR A 326 -5.57 4.43 6.66
C THR A 326 -6.99 4.99 6.69
N LEU A 327 -7.15 6.32 6.72
CA LEU A 327 -8.44 7.01 6.79
C LEU A 327 -9.36 6.68 5.61
N VAL A 328 -8.82 6.49 4.42
CA VAL A 328 -9.58 6.29 3.17
C VAL A 328 -10.62 5.17 3.26
N THR A 329 -10.37 4.14 4.06
CA THR A 329 -11.29 3.01 4.25
C THR A 329 -12.52 3.33 5.09
N ARG A 330 -12.55 4.51 5.74
CA ARG A 330 -13.60 4.94 6.67
C ARG A 330 -14.31 6.21 6.22
N LEU A 331 -13.82 6.88 5.19
CA LEU A 331 -14.39 8.15 4.73
C LEU A 331 -15.68 7.92 3.92
N PRO A 332 -16.70 8.77 4.10
CA PRO A 332 -17.84 8.83 3.19
C PRO A 332 -17.42 9.16 1.75
N GLN A 333 -18.14 8.60 0.78
CA GLN A 333 -17.82 8.76 -0.64
C GLN A 333 -17.74 10.23 -1.09
N ASN A 334 -18.65 11.08 -0.62
CA ASN A 334 -18.64 12.52 -0.95
C ASN A 334 -17.37 13.23 -0.45
N VAL A 335 -16.84 12.84 0.73
CA VAL A 335 -15.58 13.41 1.26
C VAL A 335 -14.40 12.94 0.41
N ILE A 336 -14.40 11.67 -0.03
CA ILE A 336 -13.35 11.14 -0.91
C ILE A 336 -13.34 11.91 -2.23
N ASP A 337 -14.51 12.11 -2.85
CA ASP A 337 -14.63 12.83 -4.13
C ASP A 337 -14.10 14.29 -4.00
N GLU A 338 -14.43 14.98 -2.91
CA GLU A 338 -13.89 16.32 -2.65
C GLU A 338 -12.36 16.32 -2.46
N ILE A 339 -11.79 15.33 -1.77
CA ILE A 339 -10.33 15.19 -1.64
C ILE A 339 -9.69 14.94 -3.01
N LEU A 340 -10.23 14.05 -3.83
CA LEU A 340 -9.67 13.75 -5.15
C LEU A 340 -9.73 14.98 -6.07
N ASN A 341 -10.78 15.80 -5.99
CA ASN A 341 -10.90 17.08 -6.69
C ASN A 341 -9.93 18.16 -6.19
N LEU A 342 -9.58 18.17 -4.90
CA LEU A 342 -8.54 19.05 -4.39
C LEU A 342 -7.16 18.61 -4.90
N LEU A 343 -6.86 17.31 -4.81
CA LEU A 343 -5.59 16.76 -5.25
C LEU A 343 -5.37 16.90 -6.76
N SER A 344 -6.41 16.75 -7.58
CA SER A 344 -6.31 16.96 -9.04
C SER A 344 -5.80 18.36 -9.39
N LYS A 345 -6.25 19.38 -8.63
CA LYS A 345 -5.82 20.77 -8.78
C LYS A 345 -4.40 20.98 -8.26
N THR A 346 -4.09 20.45 -7.08
CA THR A 346 -2.76 20.58 -6.46
C THR A 346 -1.67 19.89 -7.29
N PHE A 347 -1.97 18.75 -7.93
CA PHE A 347 -1.01 18.01 -8.76
C PHE A 347 -0.55 18.81 -9.99
N LEU A 348 -1.34 19.77 -10.47
CA LEU A 348 -0.98 20.63 -11.59
C LEU A 348 -0.08 21.82 -11.19
N ASN A 349 0.11 22.07 -9.91
CA ASN A 349 0.95 23.15 -9.42
C ASN A 349 2.43 22.70 -9.35
N GLU A 350 3.33 23.44 -9.99
CA GLU A 350 4.76 23.12 -10.08
C GLU A 350 5.44 23.02 -8.71
N ASN A 351 5.03 23.82 -7.72
CA ASN A 351 5.67 23.85 -6.40
C ASN A 351 5.08 22.81 -5.43
N GLU A 352 3.77 22.56 -5.53
CA GLU A 352 3.04 21.74 -4.55
C GLU A 352 2.86 20.29 -5.02
N GLY A 353 2.67 20.09 -6.33
CA GLY A 353 2.33 18.82 -6.96
C GLY A 353 3.28 17.67 -6.60
N PRO A 354 4.61 17.84 -6.72
CA PRO A 354 5.56 16.75 -6.43
C PRO A 354 5.44 16.22 -4.99
N THR A 355 5.33 17.13 -4.00
CA THR A 355 5.19 16.72 -2.60
C THR A 355 3.80 16.13 -2.32
N ALA A 356 2.75 16.69 -2.93
CA ALA A 356 1.39 16.17 -2.78
C ALA A 356 1.27 14.73 -3.28
N VAL A 357 1.89 14.40 -4.42
CA VAL A 357 1.90 13.03 -4.98
C VAL A 357 2.55 12.04 -4.01
N LEU A 358 3.70 12.41 -3.44
CA LEU A 358 4.41 11.56 -2.48
C LEU A 358 3.55 11.27 -1.24
N VAL A 359 2.88 12.29 -0.71
CA VAL A 359 2.06 12.21 0.51
C VAL A 359 0.76 11.45 0.28
N PHE A 360 0.04 11.72 -0.81
CA PHE A 360 -1.31 11.21 -1.04
C PHE A 360 -1.39 9.98 -1.95
N SER A 361 -0.26 9.49 -2.47
CA SER A 361 -0.20 8.28 -3.29
C SER A 361 -0.92 7.07 -2.66
N ASP A 362 -0.61 6.73 -1.40
CA ASP A 362 -1.22 5.57 -0.75
C ASP A 362 -2.73 5.75 -0.52
N PHE A 363 -3.21 6.98 -0.30
CA PHE A 363 -4.64 7.28 -0.22
C PHE A 363 -5.35 6.94 -1.54
N ILE A 364 -4.85 7.46 -2.66
CA ILE A 364 -5.45 7.26 -3.98
C ILE A 364 -5.37 5.78 -4.39
N ILE A 365 -4.20 5.16 -4.21
CA ILE A 365 -3.98 3.75 -4.56
C ILE A 365 -4.91 2.84 -3.76
N ASN A 366 -5.00 3.03 -2.44
CA ASN A 366 -5.86 2.20 -1.59
C ASN A 366 -7.33 2.38 -1.95
N TYR A 367 -7.78 3.60 -2.25
CA TYR A 367 -9.15 3.83 -2.71
C TYR A 367 -9.42 3.12 -4.04
N MET A 368 -8.56 3.36 -5.03
CA MET A 368 -8.79 2.91 -6.41
C MET A 368 -8.68 1.39 -6.58
N LEU A 369 -7.79 0.71 -5.84
CA LEU A 369 -7.59 -0.75 -5.96
C LEU A 369 -8.56 -1.58 -5.11
N ASN A 370 -8.99 -1.05 -3.96
CA ASN A 370 -9.82 -1.82 -3.01
C ASN A 370 -11.33 -1.61 -3.21
N THR A 371 -11.75 -0.64 -4.02
CA THR A 371 -13.17 -0.32 -4.24
C THR A 371 -13.55 -0.37 -5.72
N THR A 372 -14.85 -0.27 -6.02
CA THR A 372 -15.38 -0.07 -7.39
C THR A 372 -15.44 1.42 -7.75
N ALA A 373 -14.46 2.20 -7.29
CA ALA A 373 -14.41 3.64 -7.50
C ALA A 373 -14.61 4.02 -8.97
N PRO A 374 -15.45 5.04 -9.27
CA PRO A 374 -15.64 5.51 -10.63
C PRO A 374 -14.35 6.10 -11.21
N PHE A 375 -14.32 6.29 -12.53
CA PHE A 375 -13.22 6.99 -13.18
C PHE A 375 -13.24 8.48 -12.78
N HIS A 376 -12.14 8.97 -12.21
CA HIS A 376 -12.00 10.36 -11.81
C HIS A 376 -11.20 11.13 -12.86
N GLU A 377 -11.93 11.79 -13.75
CA GLU A 377 -11.39 12.39 -14.97
C GLU A 377 -10.34 13.49 -14.71
N GLU A 378 -10.61 14.44 -13.79
CA GLU A 378 -9.68 15.54 -13.51
C GLU A 378 -8.36 15.05 -12.90
N LEU A 379 -8.44 14.09 -11.98
CA LEU A 379 -7.28 13.48 -11.34
C LEU A 379 -6.44 12.72 -12.36
N PHE A 380 -7.08 11.98 -13.27
CA PHE A 380 -6.39 11.30 -14.36
C PHE A 380 -5.60 12.28 -15.24
N ASP A 381 -6.22 13.39 -15.68
CA ASP A 381 -5.54 14.41 -16.47
C ASP A 381 -4.35 15.03 -15.75
N SER A 382 -4.49 15.29 -14.45
CA SER A 382 -3.42 15.87 -13.63
C SER A 382 -2.21 14.95 -13.54
N VAL A 383 -2.44 13.65 -13.31
CA VAL A 383 -1.38 12.64 -13.21
C VAL A 383 -0.74 12.40 -14.59
N GLN A 384 -1.53 12.34 -15.65
CA GLN A 384 -1.03 12.20 -17.02
C GLN A 384 -0.07 13.34 -17.39
N LYS A 385 -0.47 14.59 -17.18
CA LYS A 385 0.37 15.76 -17.46
C LYS A 385 1.66 15.72 -16.65
N MET A 386 1.56 15.34 -15.38
CA MET A 386 2.72 15.20 -14.51
C MET A 386 3.70 14.14 -15.01
N MET A 387 3.21 12.96 -15.40
CA MET A 387 4.05 11.91 -15.99
C MET A 387 4.75 12.35 -17.27
N GLN A 388 4.06 13.10 -18.13
CA GLN A 388 4.67 13.68 -19.34
C GLN A 388 5.79 14.67 -18.99
N THR A 389 5.56 15.54 -18.00
CA THR A 389 6.58 16.48 -17.51
C THR A 389 7.80 15.76 -16.93
N ILE A 390 7.59 14.70 -16.15
CA ILE A 390 8.68 13.90 -15.56
C ILE A 390 9.50 13.21 -16.67
N SER A 391 8.83 12.57 -17.63
CA SER A 391 9.49 11.88 -18.76
C SER A 391 10.30 12.84 -19.64
N ASN A 392 9.84 14.08 -19.84
CA ASN A 392 10.57 15.09 -20.62
C ASN A 392 11.79 15.66 -19.85
N ASN A 393 11.76 15.65 -18.52
CA ASN A 393 12.84 16.15 -17.68
C ASN A 393 13.94 15.10 -17.42
N THR A 394 13.64 13.80 -17.53
CA THR A 394 14.65 12.73 -17.39
C THR A 394 15.73 12.78 -18.49
N ASP A 395 15.42 13.29 -19.68
CA ASP A 395 16.40 13.51 -20.75
C ASP A 395 17.32 14.72 -20.49
N TYR A 396 16.88 15.68 -19.66
CA TYR A 396 17.63 16.91 -19.35
C TYR A 396 18.51 16.75 -18.10
N ASN A 397 18.04 16.03 -17.07
CA ASN A 397 18.68 15.91 -15.77
C ASN A 397 19.83 14.90 -15.68
N GLN A 398 20.05 14.05 -16.69
CA GLN A 398 21.27 13.24 -16.78
C GLN A 398 22.55 14.10 -16.92
N SER A 399 22.41 15.39 -17.25
CA SER A 399 23.55 16.26 -17.53
C SER A 399 24.03 17.14 -16.36
N LYS A 400 23.28 17.28 -15.26
CA LYS A 400 23.66 18.09 -14.06
C LYS A 400 22.62 17.96 -12.93
N SER A 401 22.84 17.14 -11.88
CA SER A 401 22.32 17.44 -10.52
C SER A 401 22.92 16.54 -9.42
N ASN A 402 22.78 16.97 -8.17
CA ASN A 402 23.21 16.28 -6.96
C ASN A 402 22.42 14.96 -6.75
N LEU A 403 23.05 13.96 -6.12
CA LEU A 403 22.47 12.65 -5.84
C LEU A 403 21.07 12.73 -5.17
N ILE A 404 20.87 13.70 -4.28
CA ILE A 404 19.62 13.89 -3.52
C ILE A 404 18.46 14.35 -4.43
N ASP A 405 18.71 15.31 -5.33
CA ASP A 405 17.69 15.82 -6.25
C ASP A 405 17.24 14.72 -7.23
N SER A 406 18.17 13.87 -7.67
CA SER A 406 17.86 12.70 -8.50
C SER A 406 17.04 11.63 -7.77
N MET A 407 17.21 11.48 -6.44
CA MET A 407 16.45 10.53 -5.63
C MET A 407 15.02 10.99 -5.37
N PHE A 408 14.81 12.28 -5.08
CA PHE A 408 13.47 12.85 -4.92
C PHE A 408 12.66 12.74 -6.22
N ALA A 409 13.25 13.13 -7.35
CA ALA A 409 12.61 13.01 -8.67
C ALA A 409 12.23 11.55 -9.01
N LYS A 410 13.04 10.58 -8.59
CA LYS A 410 12.75 9.15 -8.80
C LYS A 410 11.57 8.67 -7.95
N ASN A 411 11.53 9.03 -6.67
CA ASN A 411 10.42 8.66 -5.78
C ASN A 411 9.10 9.29 -6.23
N GLU A 412 9.16 10.51 -6.76
CA GLU A 412 8.01 11.21 -7.35
C GLU A 412 7.50 10.51 -8.60
N SER A 413 8.40 10.14 -9.53
CA SER A 413 8.06 9.33 -10.72
C SER A 413 7.38 8.02 -10.34
N GLU A 414 7.98 7.27 -9.41
CA GLU A 414 7.42 5.98 -8.98
C GLU A 414 6.04 6.14 -8.31
N ALA A 415 5.86 7.19 -7.49
CA ALA A 415 4.57 7.47 -6.88
C ALA A 415 3.50 7.85 -7.92
N ALA A 416 3.84 8.72 -8.89
CA ALA A 416 2.94 9.10 -9.97
C ALA A 416 2.57 7.90 -10.86
N GLU A 417 3.54 7.06 -11.23
CA GLU A 417 3.33 5.83 -11.98
C GLU A 417 2.38 4.87 -11.26
N ARG A 418 2.56 4.69 -9.95
CA ARG A 418 1.68 3.84 -9.13
C ARG A 418 0.26 4.40 -9.04
N ILE A 419 0.09 5.71 -8.89
CA ILE A 419 -1.23 6.36 -8.93
C ILE A 419 -1.88 6.14 -10.29
N PHE A 420 -1.15 6.38 -11.38
CA PHE A 420 -1.63 6.20 -12.74
C PHE A 420 -2.12 4.77 -12.99
N ALA A 421 -1.31 3.77 -12.60
CA ALA A 421 -1.70 2.37 -12.71
C ALA A 421 -2.94 2.05 -11.87
N ALA A 422 -3.06 2.60 -10.65
CA ALA A 422 -4.23 2.39 -9.81
C ALA A 422 -5.52 3.00 -10.40
N LEU A 423 -5.44 4.21 -10.95
CA LEU A 423 -6.55 4.87 -11.65
C LEU A 423 -7.08 4.02 -12.80
N CYS A 424 -6.21 3.23 -13.42
CA CYS A 424 -6.55 2.47 -14.59
C CYS A 424 -6.73 0.95 -14.30
N ALA A 425 -6.57 0.49 -13.07
CA ALA A 425 -6.59 -0.93 -12.68
C ALA A 425 -7.92 -1.70 -12.89
N ASN A 426 -9.00 -1.00 -13.28
CA ASN A 426 -10.32 -1.59 -13.55
C ASN A 426 -10.60 -1.51 -15.06
N PRO A 427 -11.14 -2.55 -15.71
CA PRO A 427 -11.50 -2.54 -17.14
C PRO A 427 -12.33 -1.33 -17.59
N VAL A 428 -13.29 -0.89 -16.76
CA VAL A 428 -14.14 0.28 -17.02
C VAL A 428 -13.31 1.56 -17.03
N ARG A 429 -12.50 1.77 -16.00
CA ARG A 429 -11.64 2.95 -15.89
C ARG A 429 -10.57 2.94 -16.98
N PHE A 430 -9.99 1.78 -17.27
CA PHE A 430 -8.96 1.66 -18.30
C PHE A 430 -9.49 2.02 -19.69
N LEU A 431 -10.70 1.57 -20.05
CA LEU A 431 -11.31 1.97 -21.32
C LEU A 431 -11.45 3.49 -21.41
N LEU A 432 -11.95 4.14 -20.36
CA LEU A 432 -12.11 5.60 -20.29
C LEU A 432 -10.75 6.32 -20.35
N SER A 433 -9.74 5.81 -19.64
CA SER A 433 -8.36 6.32 -19.69
C SER A 433 -7.79 6.22 -21.10
N VAL A 434 -7.97 5.08 -21.78
CA VAL A 434 -7.48 4.88 -23.15
C VAL A 434 -8.17 5.88 -24.06
N GLU A 435 -9.49 5.99 -24.06
CA GLU A 435 -10.19 6.92 -24.95
C GLU A 435 -9.80 8.39 -24.74
N LYS A 436 -9.53 8.75 -23.48
CA LYS A 436 -9.16 10.13 -23.16
C LYS A 436 -7.70 10.46 -23.50
N CYS A 437 -6.80 9.49 -23.44
CA CYS A 437 -5.39 9.69 -23.77
C CYS A 437 -5.17 9.86 -25.28
N THR A 438 -4.60 10.99 -25.69
CA THR A 438 -4.10 11.22 -27.05
C THR A 438 -2.81 10.45 -27.32
N ASP A 439 -1.86 10.50 -26.38
CA ASP A 439 -0.62 9.74 -26.45
C ASP A 439 -0.77 8.40 -25.73
N LYS A 440 -0.79 7.30 -26.50
CA LYS A 440 -0.90 5.94 -25.95
C LYS A 440 0.40 5.42 -25.37
N THR A 441 1.54 6.06 -25.65
CA THR A 441 2.85 5.55 -25.19
C THR A 441 2.99 5.60 -23.67
N ILE A 442 2.23 6.47 -23.01
CA ILE A 442 2.16 6.57 -21.56
C ILE A 442 1.70 5.26 -20.89
N PHE A 443 1.01 4.36 -21.60
CA PHE A 443 0.60 3.07 -21.06
C PHE A 443 1.74 2.03 -21.07
N TYR A 444 2.82 2.20 -21.84
CA TYR A 444 3.96 1.25 -21.82
C TYR A 444 4.83 1.39 -20.55
N LEU A 445 4.92 2.58 -19.98
CA LEU A 445 5.83 2.95 -18.90
C LEU A 445 5.45 2.41 -17.49
N PRO A 446 4.16 2.32 -17.05
CA PRO A 446 3.82 2.08 -15.63
C PRO A 446 3.06 0.77 -15.36
N TYR A 447 2.63 0.05 -16.39
CA TYR A 447 1.38 -0.71 -16.29
C TYR A 447 1.52 -2.19 -15.90
N LYS A 448 2.74 -2.65 -15.59
CA LYS A 448 2.99 -4.03 -15.13
C LYS A 448 2.12 -4.46 -13.93
N SER A 449 1.56 -3.51 -13.19
CA SER A 449 0.69 -3.76 -12.02
C SER A 449 -0.80 -3.90 -12.35
N SER A 450 -1.28 -3.32 -13.46
CA SER A 450 -2.69 -3.30 -13.82
C SER A 450 -2.97 -4.34 -14.92
N ARG A 451 -3.11 -5.61 -14.50
CA ARG A 451 -3.37 -6.78 -15.38
C ARG A 451 -4.81 -6.81 -15.94
N THR A 452 -5.29 -5.71 -16.50
CA THR A 452 -6.59 -5.70 -17.20
C THR A 452 -6.47 -6.40 -18.55
N THR A 453 -7.51 -7.11 -19.00
CA THR A 453 -7.44 -7.84 -20.26
C THR A 453 -7.29 -6.90 -21.46
N LEU A 454 -7.96 -5.75 -21.45
CA LEU A 454 -7.83 -4.76 -22.52
C LEU A 454 -6.39 -4.25 -22.64
N TYR A 455 -5.67 -4.07 -21.52
CA TYR A 455 -4.27 -3.69 -21.57
C TYR A 455 -3.43 -4.75 -22.29
N ASN A 456 -3.59 -6.02 -21.91
CA ASN A 456 -2.86 -7.11 -22.55
C ASN A 456 -3.20 -7.18 -24.04
N VAL A 457 -4.47 -7.01 -24.43
CA VAL A 457 -4.88 -7.00 -25.84
C VAL A 457 -4.17 -5.90 -26.65
N LEU A 458 -4.03 -4.69 -26.10
CA LEU A 458 -3.49 -3.54 -26.83
C LEU A 458 -1.96 -3.44 -26.79
N PHE A 459 -1.35 -3.78 -25.66
CA PHE A 459 0.05 -3.44 -25.38
C PHE A 459 0.92 -4.66 -25.06
N SER A 460 0.33 -5.81 -24.72
CA SER A 460 1.07 -7.03 -24.35
C SER A 460 0.32 -8.29 -24.80
N PRO A 461 0.07 -8.47 -26.11
CA PRO A 461 -0.83 -9.52 -26.62
C PRO A 461 -0.35 -10.93 -26.31
N ASN A 462 0.95 -11.10 -26.04
CA ASN A 462 1.56 -12.36 -25.60
C ASN A 462 1.29 -12.71 -24.13
N GLU A 463 0.71 -11.79 -23.35
CA GLU A 463 0.34 -11.97 -21.94
C GLU A 463 -1.17 -12.24 -21.77
N THR A 464 -1.86 -12.64 -22.82
CA THR A 464 -3.27 -13.06 -22.75
C THR A 464 -3.54 -14.27 -23.63
N SER A 465 -4.25 -15.25 -23.08
CA SER A 465 -4.66 -16.43 -23.86
C SER A 465 -5.77 -16.11 -24.87
N LEU A 466 -6.31 -14.88 -24.89
CA LEU A 466 -7.25 -14.49 -25.93
C LEU A 466 -6.60 -14.35 -27.32
N LEU A 467 -5.30 -14.05 -27.37
CA LEU A 467 -4.58 -13.74 -28.61
C LEU A 467 -3.33 -14.61 -28.83
N SER A 468 -2.72 -15.15 -27.76
CA SER A 468 -1.46 -15.89 -27.86
C SER A 468 -1.46 -17.19 -27.05
N ASN A 469 -0.81 -18.21 -27.60
CA ASN A 469 -0.56 -19.48 -26.92
C ASN A 469 0.68 -19.42 -25.98
N GLU A 470 1.46 -18.35 -26.00
CA GLU A 470 2.64 -18.18 -25.12
C GLU A 470 2.24 -18.17 -23.65
N GLU A 471 1.15 -17.45 -23.31
CA GLU A 471 0.65 -17.40 -21.92
C GLU A 471 0.11 -18.76 -21.45
N VAL A 472 -0.44 -19.55 -22.38
CA VAL A 472 -0.86 -20.93 -22.10
C VAL A 472 0.35 -21.79 -21.74
N SER A 473 1.44 -21.65 -22.49
CA SER A 473 2.70 -22.35 -22.22
C SER A 473 3.31 -21.97 -20.87
N LYS A 474 3.22 -20.69 -20.46
CA LYS A 474 3.64 -20.25 -19.12
C LYS A 474 2.76 -20.85 -18.02
N SER A 475 1.44 -20.86 -18.23
CA SER A 475 0.48 -21.46 -17.28
C SER A 475 0.77 -22.94 -17.06
N CYS A 476 0.98 -23.68 -18.14
CA CYS A 476 1.44 -25.07 -18.15
C CYS A 476 2.73 -25.28 -17.34
N ASN A 477 3.76 -24.47 -17.57
CA ASN A 477 5.03 -24.58 -16.83
C ASN A 477 4.86 -24.28 -15.33
N ASN A 478 4.07 -23.26 -14.98
CA ASN A 478 3.76 -22.91 -13.59
C ASN A 478 3.00 -24.06 -12.90
N PHE A 479 2.01 -24.63 -13.58
CA PHE A 479 1.26 -25.77 -13.08
C PHE A 479 2.15 -26.98 -12.84
N LEU A 480 3.06 -27.34 -13.76
CA LEU A 480 4.03 -28.43 -13.54
C LEU A 480 4.92 -28.16 -12.33
N SER A 481 5.43 -26.93 -12.21
CA SER A 481 6.23 -26.53 -11.06
C SER A 481 5.46 -26.69 -9.75
N PHE A 482 4.18 -26.31 -9.73
CA PHE A 482 3.36 -26.41 -8.53
C PHE A 482 2.94 -27.84 -8.22
N ALA A 483 2.55 -28.63 -9.21
CA ALA A 483 2.20 -30.03 -9.05
C ALA A 483 3.38 -30.84 -8.46
N SER A 484 4.62 -30.51 -8.83
CA SER A 484 5.82 -31.15 -8.27
C SER A 484 6.09 -30.81 -6.79
N LYS A 485 5.38 -29.82 -6.23
CA LYS A 485 5.54 -29.28 -4.87
C LYS A 485 4.20 -29.10 -4.17
N ILE A 486 3.24 -29.96 -4.46
CA ILE A 486 1.84 -29.79 -4.02
C ILE A 486 1.71 -29.67 -2.50
N ASP A 487 2.54 -30.40 -1.74
CA ASP A 487 2.56 -30.38 -0.27
C ASP A 487 3.17 -29.08 0.32
N GLU A 488 3.89 -28.30 -0.48
CA GLU A 488 4.60 -27.08 -0.05
C GLU A 488 3.87 -25.78 -0.48
N ILE A 489 2.80 -25.89 -1.27
CA ILE A 489 2.13 -24.76 -1.89
C ILE A 489 0.76 -24.55 -1.25
N ASP A 490 0.40 -23.27 -1.10
CA ASP A 490 -0.92 -22.86 -0.67
C ASP A 490 -2.02 -23.50 -1.57
N PRO A 491 -3.00 -24.23 -1.00
CA PRO A 491 -4.01 -24.94 -1.78
C PRO A 491 -4.80 -24.05 -2.74
N LEU A 492 -5.07 -22.79 -2.37
CA LEU A 492 -5.73 -21.81 -3.24
C LEU A 492 -4.80 -21.46 -4.42
N MET A 493 -3.51 -21.23 -4.18
CA MET A 493 -2.54 -20.95 -5.26
C MET A 493 -2.44 -22.09 -6.27
N PHE A 494 -2.42 -23.34 -5.81
CA PHE A 494 -2.41 -24.49 -6.71
C PHE A 494 -3.72 -24.62 -7.50
N SER A 495 -4.85 -24.41 -6.83
CA SER A 495 -6.19 -24.46 -7.45
C SER A 495 -6.39 -23.40 -8.53
N VAL A 496 -5.87 -22.19 -8.30
CA VAL A 496 -5.86 -21.13 -9.32
C VAL A 496 -5.06 -21.57 -10.54
N ALA A 497 -3.86 -22.12 -10.34
CA ALA A 497 -3.02 -22.60 -11.45
C ALA A 497 -3.66 -23.77 -12.22
N GLN A 498 -4.39 -24.66 -11.53
CA GLN A 498 -5.20 -25.71 -12.16
C GLN A 498 -6.27 -25.12 -13.07
N ILE A 499 -7.12 -24.23 -12.54
CA ILE A 499 -8.23 -23.64 -13.29
C ILE A 499 -7.70 -22.85 -14.49
N GLU A 500 -6.67 -22.02 -14.30
CA GLU A 500 -6.03 -21.28 -15.40
C GLU A 500 -5.52 -22.23 -16.48
N THR A 501 -4.82 -23.30 -16.10
CA THR A 501 -4.28 -24.27 -17.07
C THR A 501 -5.39 -25.00 -17.81
N TYR A 502 -6.41 -25.48 -17.11
CA TYR A 502 -7.52 -26.23 -17.72
C TYR A 502 -8.30 -25.35 -18.71
N LEU A 503 -8.57 -24.11 -18.32
CA LEU A 503 -9.25 -23.13 -19.15
C LEU A 503 -8.41 -22.76 -20.39
N ARG A 504 -7.14 -22.38 -20.19
CA ARG A 504 -6.25 -21.89 -21.25
C ARG A 504 -5.82 -22.96 -22.24
N VAL A 505 -5.51 -24.17 -21.76
CA VAL A 505 -5.21 -25.31 -22.64
C VAL A 505 -6.45 -25.71 -23.42
N SER A 506 -7.65 -25.61 -22.83
CA SER A 506 -8.87 -25.87 -23.59
C SER A 506 -9.08 -24.87 -24.73
N LEU A 507 -8.68 -23.60 -24.57
CA LEU A 507 -8.70 -22.60 -25.65
C LEU A 507 -7.63 -22.87 -26.72
N TRP A 508 -6.45 -23.37 -26.33
CA TRP A 508 -5.33 -23.67 -27.22
C TRP A 508 -4.83 -25.12 -27.06
N PRO A 509 -5.63 -26.11 -27.46
CA PRO A 509 -5.34 -27.49 -27.14
C PRO A 509 -4.09 -28.03 -27.86
N ALA A 510 -3.64 -27.38 -28.94
CA ALA A 510 -2.37 -27.69 -29.60
C ALA A 510 -1.15 -27.62 -28.67
N VAL A 511 -1.20 -26.78 -27.63
CA VAL A 511 -0.12 -26.64 -26.62
C VAL A 511 0.01 -27.89 -25.75
N LEU A 512 -1.02 -28.75 -25.72
CA LEU A 512 -1.01 -29.96 -24.90
C LEU A 512 0.14 -30.91 -25.27
N HIS A 513 0.50 -30.98 -26.55
CA HIS A 513 1.65 -31.79 -27.01
C HIS A 513 2.96 -31.35 -26.35
N ASP A 514 3.23 -30.05 -26.35
CA ASP A 514 4.40 -29.45 -25.71
C ASP A 514 4.35 -29.56 -24.18
N PHE A 515 3.16 -29.59 -23.59
CA PHE A 515 2.97 -29.78 -22.16
C PHE A 515 3.27 -31.23 -21.73
N VAL A 516 2.64 -32.20 -22.38
CA VAL A 516 2.77 -33.63 -22.05
C VAL A 516 4.18 -34.13 -22.33
N SER A 517 4.81 -33.68 -23.42
CA SER A 517 6.19 -34.08 -23.77
C SER A 517 7.26 -33.67 -22.74
N LYS A 518 6.98 -32.68 -21.89
CA LYS A 518 7.87 -32.27 -20.78
C LYS A 518 7.78 -33.17 -19.55
N ILE A 519 6.81 -34.08 -19.51
CA ILE A 519 6.54 -34.94 -18.36
C ILE A 519 7.16 -36.32 -18.63
N GLU A 520 8.40 -36.51 -18.20
CA GLU A 520 9.06 -37.83 -18.26
C GLU A 520 8.47 -38.76 -17.19
N ASN A 521 7.77 -39.83 -17.61
CA ASN A 521 7.11 -40.83 -16.74
C ASN A 521 6.11 -40.22 -15.72
N PRO A 522 4.87 -39.87 -16.15
CA PRO A 522 3.89 -39.22 -15.27
C PRO A 522 3.52 -40.10 -14.07
N THR A 523 3.58 -39.51 -12.88
CA THR A 523 3.00 -40.09 -11.65
C THR A 523 1.49 -40.28 -11.78
N GLU A 524 0.85 -41.08 -10.93
CA GLU A 524 -0.61 -41.26 -10.96
C GLU A 524 -1.37 -39.94 -10.76
N GLU A 525 -0.88 -39.05 -9.90
CA GLU A 525 -1.42 -37.70 -9.72
C GLU A 525 -1.30 -36.86 -11.00
N MET A 526 -0.13 -36.92 -11.67
CA MET A 526 0.07 -36.20 -12.93
C MET A 526 -0.83 -36.77 -14.05
N LYS A 527 -1.03 -38.09 -14.09
CA LYS A 527 -2.01 -38.72 -14.99
C LYS A 527 -3.42 -38.22 -14.71
N TYR A 528 -3.83 -38.14 -13.45
CA TYR A 528 -5.13 -37.57 -13.08
C TYR A 528 -5.29 -36.14 -13.61
N PHE A 529 -4.28 -35.28 -13.45
CA PHE A 529 -4.33 -33.91 -13.95
C PHE A 529 -4.37 -33.82 -15.48
N ILE A 530 -3.59 -34.65 -16.19
CA ILE A 530 -3.63 -34.74 -17.66
C ILE A 530 -5.02 -35.19 -18.12
N ILE A 531 -5.60 -36.21 -17.48
CA ILE A 531 -6.94 -36.70 -17.79
C ILE A 531 -7.99 -35.63 -17.51
N LYS A 532 -7.85 -34.82 -16.44
CA LYS A 532 -8.73 -33.66 -16.21
C LYS A 532 -8.63 -32.61 -17.31
N ILE A 533 -7.44 -32.34 -17.85
CA ILE A 533 -7.27 -31.43 -18.99
C ILE A 533 -7.98 -32.01 -20.22
N LEU A 534 -7.73 -33.29 -20.54
CA LEU A 534 -8.38 -33.98 -21.65
C LEU A 534 -9.90 -33.99 -21.50
N TYR A 535 -10.40 -34.24 -20.28
CA TYR A 535 -11.82 -34.18 -19.95
C TYR A 535 -12.39 -32.79 -20.25
N THR A 536 -11.71 -31.73 -19.80
CA THR A 536 -12.12 -30.33 -20.01
C THR A 536 -12.14 -29.96 -21.50
N ILE A 537 -11.20 -30.47 -22.30
CA ILE A 537 -11.22 -30.31 -23.76
C ILE A 537 -12.41 -31.07 -24.38
N ALA A 538 -12.66 -32.30 -23.94
CA ALA A 538 -13.71 -33.16 -24.49
C ALA A 538 -15.10 -32.56 -24.28
N ILE A 539 -15.42 -32.15 -23.06
CA ILE A 539 -16.75 -31.63 -22.70
C ILE A 539 -17.10 -30.30 -23.39
N ARG A 540 -16.12 -29.58 -23.94
CA ARG A 540 -16.38 -28.40 -24.79
C ARG A 540 -16.88 -28.79 -26.16
N GLU A 541 -16.59 -30.02 -26.61
CA GLU A 541 -16.98 -30.59 -27.91
C GLU A 541 -16.55 -29.79 -29.15
N ALA A 542 -15.78 -28.70 -28.98
CA ALA A 542 -15.39 -27.78 -30.05
C ALA A 542 -14.24 -28.30 -30.91
N THR A 543 -13.27 -28.95 -30.27
CA THR A 543 -12.09 -29.55 -30.92
C THR A 543 -11.71 -30.87 -30.24
N PRO A 544 -12.63 -31.86 -30.15
CA PRO A 544 -12.38 -33.08 -29.39
C PRO A 544 -11.33 -33.97 -30.08
N ASP A 545 -11.13 -33.83 -31.39
CA ASP A 545 -10.23 -34.71 -32.17
C ASP A 545 -8.78 -34.71 -31.72
N ILE A 546 -8.29 -33.60 -31.16
CA ILE A 546 -6.91 -33.52 -30.66
C ILE A 546 -6.64 -34.49 -29.51
N ILE A 547 -7.69 -34.97 -28.84
CA ILE A 547 -7.59 -35.94 -27.75
C ILE A 547 -7.16 -37.32 -28.26
N TYR A 548 -7.42 -37.65 -29.54
CA TYR A 548 -6.99 -38.92 -30.12
C TYR A 548 -5.46 -39.11 -30.07
N ASP A 549 -4.72 -38.00 -30.16
CA ASP A 549 -3.25 -38.01 -30.06
C ASP A 549 -2.76 -38.47 -28.68
N PHE A 550 -3.62 -38.43 -27.66
CA PHE A 550 -3.32 -38.78 -26.27
C PHE A 550 -4.03 -40.06 -25.81
N SER A 551 -4.38 -40.94 -26.76
CA SER A 551 -5.10 -42.20 -26.51
C SER A 551 -4.44 -43.11 -25.47
N GLU A 552 -3.11 -42.98 -25.25
CA GLU A 552 -2.39 -43.70 -24.20
C GLU A 552 -2.93 -43.43 -22.79
N PHE A 553 -3.46 -42.23 -22.54
CA PHE A 553 -4.05 -41.83 -21.25
C PHE A 553 -5.52 -42.26 -21.11
N LEU A 554 -6.15 -42.74 -22.17
CA LEU A 554 -7.60 -43.05 -22.22
C LEU A 554 -7.92 -44.53 -22.01
N SER A 555 -6.90 -45.35 -21.73
CA SER A 555 -7.12 -46.74 -21.37
C SER A 555 -7.80 -46.83 -20.00
N LEU A 556 -8.92 -47.56 -19.93
CA LEU A 556 -9.60 -47.78 -18.66
C LEU A 556 -8.67 -48.54 -17.70
N PRO A 557 -8.47 -48.06 -16.47
CA PRO A 557 -7.67 -48.76 -15.49
C PRO A 557 -8.31 -50.10 -15.13
N ARG A 558 -7.49 -51.04 -14.63
CA ARG A 558 -7.95 -52.39 -14.27
C ARG A 558 -8.97 -52.41 -13.12
N PHE A 559 -9.00 -51.36 -12.31
CA PHE A 559 -9.91 -51.15 -11.19
C PHE A 559 -10.53 -49.75 -11.32
N GLU A 560 -11.72 -49.56 -10.75
CA GLU A 560 -12.37 -48.25 -10.68
C GLU A 560 -11.47 -47.26 -9.93
N THR A 561 -11.19 -46.11 -10.56
CA THR A 561 -10.38 -45.00 -10.02
C THR A 561 -11.13 -43.67 -10.13
N GLU A 562 -10.62 -42.63 -9.47
CA GLU A 562 -11.20 -41.27 -9.46
C GLU A 562 -11.41 -40.65 -10.85
N TYR A 563 -10.63 -41.06 -11.85
CA TYR A 563 -10.71 -40.56 -13.23
C TYR A 563 -11.39 -41.55 -14.19
N SER A 564 -11.86 -42.71 -13.71
CA SER A 564 -12.50 -43.72 -14.56
C SER A 564 -13.77 -43.19 -15.25
N GLU A 565 -14.59 -42.42 -14.54
CA GLU A 565 -15.78 -41.77 -15.10
C GLU A 565 -15.41 -40.69 -16.13
N MET A 566 -14.32 -39.94 -15.90
CA MET A 566 -13.82 -38.95 -16.85
C MET A 566 -13.42 -39.62 -18.17
N ILE A 567 -12.66 -40.73 -18.11
CA ILE A 567 -12.28 -41.50 -19.31
C ILE A 567 -13.51 -42.01 -20.07
N ARG A 568 -14.51 -42.58 -19.36
CA ARG A 568 -15.76 -43.06 -20.00
C ARG A 568 -16.47 -41.92 -20.72
N THR A 569 -16.55 -40.75 -20.09
CA THR A 569 -17.19 -39.57 -20.67
C THR A 569 -16.42 -39.07 -21.89
N ILE A 570 -15.09 -38.99 -21.82
CA ILE A 570 -14.23 -38.60 -22.95
C ILE A 570 -14.50 -39.53 -24.14
N ASN A 571 -14.41 -40.84 -23.93
CA ASN A 571 -14.64 -41.83 -25.00
C ASN A 571 -16.05 -41.72 -25.58
N SER A 572 -17.07 -41.55 -24.73
CA SER A 572 -18.45 -41.36 -25.18
C SER A 572 -18.62 -40.10 -26.03
N ILE A 573 -17.90 -39.01 -25.74
CA ILE A 573 -17.94 -37.79 -26.54
C ILE A 573 -17.21 -37.98 -27.86
N LEU A 574 -16.06 -38.64 -27.86
CA LEU A 574 -15.26 -38.91 -29.06
C LEU A 574 -16.00 -39.80 -30.08
N GLU A 575 -16.79 -40.75 -29.59
CA GLU A 575 -17.65 -41.62 -30.41
C GLU A 575 -18.90 -40.90 -30.95
N LYS A 576 -19.32 -39.81 -30.31
CA LYS A 576 -20.55 -39.09 -30.67
C LYS A 576 -20.33 -38.15 -31.84
N ARG A 577 -20.87 -38.50 -33.01
CA ARG A 577 -20.92 -37.62 -34.19
C ARG A 577 -22.33 -37.57 -34.81
N PRO A 578 -22.88 -36.37 -35.10
CA PRO A 578 -22.34 -35.05 -34.76
C PRO A 578 -22.38 -34.77 -33.25
N THR A 579 -21.40 -34.03 -32.75
CA THR A 579 -21.40 -33.54 -31.35
C THR A 579 -22.51 -32.49 -31.14
N HIS A 580 -22.87 -32.20 -29.90
CA HIS A 580 -23.81 -31.11 -29.61
C HIS A 580 -23.29 -29.77 -30.14
N PHE A 581 -21.99 -29.52 -30.01
CA PHE A 581 -21.37 -28.32 -30.59
C PHE A 581 -21.53 -28.27 -32.11
N GLU A 582 -21.30 -29.37 -32.83
CA GLU A 582 -21.48 -29.41 -34.29
C GLU A 582 -22.94 -29.18 -34.70
N ILE A 583 -23.89 -29.76 -33.96
CA ILE A 583 -25.33 -29.54 -34.17
C ILE A 583 -25.67 -28.05 -34.00
N LEU A 584 -25.26 -27.44 -32.89
CA LEU A 584 -25.55 -26.04 -32.59
C LEU A 584 -24.83 -25.09 -33.55
N LYS A 585 -23.56 -25.37 -33.89
CA LYS A 585 -22.77 -24.56 -34.83
C LYS A 585 -23.39 -24.54 -36.22
N SER A 586 -23.98 -25.65 -36.68
CA SER A 586 -24.68 -25.69 -37.97
C SER A 586 -25.92 -24.78 -38.04
N LYS A 587 -26.47 -24.41 -36.88
CA LYS A 587 -27.64 -23.54 -36.73
C LYS A 587 -27.28 -22.10 -36.35
N ALA A 588 -26.03 -21.85 -36.02
CA ALA A 588 -25.56 -20.51 -35.65
C ALA A 588 -25.54 -19.58 -36.87
N PRO A 589 -25.83 -18.29 -36.70
CA PRO A 589 -25.76 -17.33 -37.80
C PRO A 589 -24.33 -17.18 -38.30
N THR A 590 -24.15 -16.94 -39.60
CA THR A 590 -22.82 -16.77 -40.21
C THR A 590 -22.03 -15.61 -39.60
N THR A 591 -22.72 -14.60 -39.09
CA THR A 591 -22.13 -13.46 -38.35
C THR A 591 -21.49 -13.87 -37.02
N ALA A 592 -21.84 -15.03 -36.45
CA ALA A 592 -21.27 -15.55 -35.22
C ALA A 592 -20.05 -16.46 -35.44
N ASN A 593 -19.68 -16.77 -36.70
CA ASN A 593 -18.60 -17.71 -37.00
C ASN A 593 -17.25 -17.33 -36.37
N GLU A 594 -16.95 -16.03 -36.30
CA GLU A 594 -15.72 -15.55 -35.69
C GLU A 594 -15.66 -15.79 -34.17
N ILE A 595 -16.81 -15.91 -33.49
CA ILE A 595 -16.86 -16.20 -32.04
C ILE A 595 -16.22 -17.57 -31.73
N PHE A 596 -16.27 -18.51 -32.68
CA PHE A 596 -15.72 -19.86 -32.51
C PHE A 596 -14.22 -19.95 -32.82
N ILE A 597 -13.58 -18.84 -33.19
CA ILE A 597 -12.16 -18.79 -33.54
C ILE A 597 -11.44 -18.02 -32.43
N VAL A 598 -10.63 -18.74 -31.64
CA VAL A 598 -9.78 -18.11 -30.62
C VAL A 598 -8.78 -17.18 -31.31
N GLY A 599 -8.63 -15.96 -30.79
CA GLY A 599 -7.83 -14.90 -31.43
C GLY A 599 -8.60 -14.01 -32.41
N SER A 600 -9.87 -14.30 -32.73
CA SER A 600 -10.65 -13.42 -33.62
C SER A 600 -10.99 -12.08 -32.95
N LYS A 601 -11.08 -11.03 -33.76
CA LYS A 601 -11.46 -9.68 -33.28
C LYS A 601 -12.83 -9.69 -32.61
N THR A 602 -13.79 -10.43 -33.16
CA THR A 602 -15.14 -10.55 -32.61
C THR A 602 -15.13 -11.23 -31.23
N LEU A 603 -14.45 -12.37 -31.07
CA LEU A 603 -14.38 -13.05 -29.76
C LEU A 603 -13.69 -12.18 -28.72
N VAL A 604 -12.58 -11.53 -29.08
CA VAL A 604 -11.84 -10.62 -28.20
C VAL A 604 -12.72 -9.46 -27.76
N GLY A 605 -13.40 -8.79 -28.70
CA GLY A 605 -14.32 -7.69 -28.41
C GLY A 605 -15.47 -8.09 -27.48
N LEU A 606 -16.09 -9.25 -27.71
CA LEU A 606 -17.16 -9.76 -26.84
C LEU A 606 -16.64 -10.16 -25.45
N SER A 607 -15.42 -10.71 -25.37
CA SER A 607 -14.78 -11.06 -24.10
C SER A 607 -14.48 -9.84 -23.24
N LEU A 608 -14.04 -8.74 -23.88
CA LEU A 608 -13.82 -7.45 -23.22
C LEU A 608 -15.15 -6.81 -22.80
N LEU A 609 -16.19 -6.91 -23.62
CA LEU A 609 -17.54 -6.46 -23.27
C LEU A 609 -18.10 -7.21 -22.06
N PHE A 610 -17.93 -8.53 -22.02
CA PHE A 610 -18.31 -9.34 -20.86
C PHE A 610 -17.61 -8.86 -19.59
N GLN A 611 -16.27 -8.73 -19.65
CA GLN A 611 -15.49 -8.21 -18.54
C GLN A 611 -15.96 -6.81 -18.11
N TYR A 612 -16.16 -5.89 -19.04
CA TYR A 612 -16.67 -4.55 -18.73
C TYR A 612 -18.02 -4.59 -17.99
N THR A 613 -18.93 -5.44 -18.46
CA THR A 613 -20.30 -5.53 -17.95
C THR A 613 -20.34 -6.02 -16.52
N ILE A 614 -19.63 -7.11 -16.19
CA ILE A 614 -19.63 -7.66 -14.83
C ILE A 614 -18.98 -6.72 -13.80
N TRP A 615 -18.10 -5.82 -14.25
CA TRP A 615 -17.49 -4.78 -13.42
C TRP A 615 -18.38 -3.54 -13.27
N SER A 616 -19.32 -3.33 -14.20
CA SER A 616 -20.24 -2.18 -14.21
C SER A 616 -21.58 -2.46 -13.50
N GLU A 617 -21.95 -3.73 -13.33
CA GLU A 617 -23.22 -4.11 -12.70
C GLU A 617 -23.19 -4.05 -11.16
N PRO A 618 -24.25 -3.55 -10.50
CA PRO A 618 -24.29 -3.28 -9.06
C PRO A 618 -24.32 -4.51 -8.13
N GLY A 619 -24.25 -5.73 -8.67
CA GLY A 619 -24.40 -6.99 -7.93
C GLY A 619 -23.11 -7.67 -7.44
N SER A 620 -21.96 -6.98 -7.49
CA SER A 620 -20.64 -7.57 -7.18
C SER A 620 -20.33 -8.86 -7.95
N LEU A 621 -20.88 -9.06 -9.16
CA LEU A 621 -20.63 -10.25 -9.98
C LEU A 621 -19.14 -10.47 -10.26
N PHE A 622 -18.38 -9.37 -10.42
CA PHE A 622 -16.93 -9.41 -10.57
C PHE A 622 -16.19 -10.03 -9.36
N ALA A 623 -16.80 -10.06 -8.17
CA ALA A 623 -16.16 -10.56 -6.96
C ALA A 623 -15.77 -12.04 -7.07
N CYS A 624 -16.54 -12.85 -7.79
CA CYS A 624 -16.21 -14.26 -8.05
C CYS A 624 -14.88 -14.38 -8.77
N PHE A 625 -14.68 -13.61 -9.85
CA PHE A 625 -13.42 -13.56 -10.60
C PHE A 625 -12.28 -12.95 -9.79
N LYS A 626 -12.53 -11.86 -9.06
CA LYS A 626 -11.49 -11.23 -8.20
C LYS A 626 -10.99 -12.18 -7.11
N ARG A 627 -11.88 -12.93 -6.46
CA ARG A 627 -11.53 -13.87 -5.37
C ARG A 627 -10.93 -15.18 -5.89
N SER A 628 -11.45 -15.72 -6.99
CA SER A 628 -10.87 -16.89 -7.67
C SER A 628 -9.58 -16.58 -8.43
N ARG A 629 -9.23 -15.30 -8.62
CA ARG A 629 -8.06 -14.85 -9.40
C ARG A 629 -8.07 -15.32 -10.85
N ILE A 630 -9.24 -15.62 -11.42
CA ILE A 630 -9.41 -16.05 -12.81
C ILE A 630 -9.81 -14.86 -13.69
N ASN A 631 -9.26 -14.82 -14.90
CA ASN A 631 -9.58 -13.78 -15.86
C ASN A 631 -10.99 -13.99 -16.44
N SER A 632 -11.89 -13.05 -16.19
CA SER A 632 -13.28 -13.11 -16.64
C SER A 632 -13.45 -13.14 -18.17
N ALA A 633 -12.56 -12.46 -18.90
CA ALA A 633 -12.60 -12.43 -20.35
C ALA A 633 -12.19 -13.80 -20.94
N GLU A 634 -11.18 -14.44 -20.35
CA GLU A 634 -10.75 -15.80 -20.74
C GLU A 634 -11.85 -16.83 -20.42
N TRP A 635 -12.52 -16.71 -19.27
CA TRP A 635 -13.68 -17.56 -18.94
C TRP A 635 -14.83 -17.40 -19.94
N PHE A 636 -15.15 -16.16 -20.31
CA PHE A 636 -16.16 -15.93 -21.35
C PHE A 636 -15.75 -16.55 -22.68
N ALA A 637 -14.49 -16.39 -23.10
CA ALA A 637 -13.99 -16.99 -24.33
C ALA A 637 -14.09 -18.52 -24.28
N TYR A 638 -13.79 -19.13 -23.13
CA TYR A 638 -13.91 -20.57 -22.92
C TYR A 638 -15.35 -21.07 -23.16
N VAL A 639 -16.35 -20.42 -22.56
CA VAL A 639 -17.75 -20.88 -22.66
C VAL A 639 -18.38 -20.54 -24.02
N SER A 640 -18.11 -19.34 -24.56
CA SER A 640 -18.79 -18.83 -25.77
C SER A 640 -18.27 -19.49 -27.05
N SER A 641 -16.96 -19.71 -27.16
CA SER A 641 -16.38 -20.36 -28.34
C SER A 641 -16.76 -21.84 -28.49
N SER A 642 -17.34 -22.44 -27.44
CA SER A 642 -17.95 -23.78 -27.44
C SER A 642 -19.48 -23.75 -27.30
N LEU A 643 -20.15 -22.63 -27.63
CA LEU A 643 -21.62 -22.50 -27.59
C LEU A 643 -22.26 -22.91 -26.25
N PHE A 644 -21.56 -22.68 -25.12
CA PHE A 644 -22.00 -23.03 -23.77
C PHE A 644 -22.31 -24.52 -23.55
N VAL A 645 -21.82 -25.41 -24.43
CA VAL A 645 -22.09 -26.85 -24.35
C VAL A 645 -21.70 -27.44 -23.00
N SER A 646 -20.57 -27.02 -22.42
CA SER A 646 -20.12 -27.52 -21.12
C SER A 646 -20.96 -27.02 -19.93
N ILE A 647 -21.75 -25.95 -20.11
CA ILE A 647 -22.49 -25.31 -19.02
C ILE A 647 -23.79 -26.05 -18.69
N PHE A 648 -24.48 -26.58 -19.69
CA PHE A 648 -25.82 -27.16 -19.54
C PHE A 648 -25.79 -28.68 -19.61
N GLU A 649 -26.70 -29.34 -18.89
CA GLU A 649 -26.86 -30.79 -19.00
C GLU A 649 -27.51 -31.19 -20.35
N ASN A 650 -28.47 -30.40 -20.83
CA ASN A 650 -29.14 -30.57 -22.12
C ASN A 650 -28.88 -29.37 -23.05
N PRO A 651 -27.65 -29.22 -23.58
CA PRO A 651 -27.21 -27.98 -24.21
C PRO A 651 -27.96 -27.65 -25.50
N VAL A 652 -28.33 -28.64 -26.31
CA VAL A 652 -28.95 -28.38 -27.63
C VAL A 652 -30.30 -27.66 -27.48
N GLU A 653 -31.18 -28.18 -26.63
CA GLU A 653 -32.52 -27.61 -26.43
C GLU A 653 -32.46 -26.20 -25.85
N ILE A 654 -31.62 -26.01 -24.82
CA ILE A 654 -31.51 -24.73 -24.10
C ILE A 654 -30.86 -23.67 -25.00
N VAL A 655 -29.69 -23.97 -25.58
CA VAL A 655 -28.91 -23.01 -26.36
C VAL A 655 -29.63 -22.62 -27.65
N GLU A 656 -30.32 -23.55 -28.30
CA GLU A 656 -31.07 -23.28 -29.53
C GLU A 656 -32.29 -22.39 -29.28
N SER A 657 -33.08 -22.70 -28.24
CA SER A 657 -34.33 -21.99 -27.94
C SER A 657 -34.11 -20.56 -27.43
N THR A 658 -32.92 -20.24 -26.91
CA THR A 658 -32.60 -18.93 -26.36
C THR A 658 -31.39 -18.28 -27.03
N ILE A 659 -30.17 -18.74 -26.73
CA ILE A 659 -28.93 -18.07 -27.13
C ILE A 659 -28.86 -17.91 -28.64
N LEU A 660 -29.09 -18.99 -29.41
CA LEU A 660 -29.07 -18.90 -30.87
C LEU A 660 -30.21 -18.07 -31.41
N LYS A 661 -31.43 -18.25 -30.89
CA LYS A 661 -32.62 -17.47 -31.27
C LYS A 661 -32.37 -15.96 -31.20
N TYR A 662 -31.84 -15.47 -30.09
CA TYR A 662 -31.55 -14.04 -29.89
C TYR A 662 -30.24 -13.61 -30.57
N SER A 663 -29.25 -14.49 -30.70
CA SER A 663 -28.00 -14.17 -31.39
C SER A 663 -28.19 -13.86 -32.88
N ASN A 664 -29.26 -14.37 -33.49
CA ASN A 664 -29.68 -14.01 -34.85
C ASN A 664 -30.05 -12.52 -34.96
N GLU A 665 -30.51 -11.90 -33.87
CA GLU A 665 -30.77 -10.46 -33.81
C GLU A 665 -29.46 -9.70 -33.58
N SER A 666 -28.61 -10.19 -32.67
CA SER A 666 -27.31 -9.58 -32.39
C SER A 666 -26.33 -10.55 -31.71
N PRO A 667 -25.05 -10.62 -32.14
CA PRO A 667 -24.04 -11.44 -31.48
C PRO A 667 -23.75 -11.02 -30.03
N LEU A 668 -24.21 -9.84 -29.60
CA LEU A 668 -24.05 -9.38 -28.22
C LEU A 668 -24.81 -10.25 -27.21
N TYR A 669 -25.86 -10.97 -27.63
CA TYR A 669 -26.62 -11.84 -26.74
C TYR A 669 -25.80 -13.02 -26.21
N PHE A 670 -24.69 -13.40 -26.86
CA PHE A 670 -23.71 -14.32 -26.26
C PHE A 670 -23.19 -13.78 -24.92
N VAL A 671 -22.90 -12.49 -24.85
CA VAL A 671 -22.41 -11.82 -23.62
C VAL A 671 -23.52 -11.74 -22.58
N TRP A 672 -24.72 -11.31 -22.97
CA TRP A 672 -25.81 -11.08 -22.01
C TRP A 672 -26.27 -12.38 -21.34
N PHE A 673 -26.39 -13.47 -22.10
CA PHE A 673 -26.71 -14.77 -21.51
C PHE A 673 -25.54 -15.34 -20.68
N ALA A 674 -24.29 -15.03 -20.99
CA ALA A 674 -23.17 -15.38 -20.11
C ALA A 674 -23.24 -14.64 -18.76
N VAL A 675 -23.65 -13.36 -18.76
CA VAL A 675 -23.88 -12.59 -17.52
C VAL A 675 -25.04 -13.17 -16.71
N VAL A 676 -26.12 -13.61 -17.37
CA VAL A 676 -27.23 -14.31 -16.73
C VAL A 676 -26.77 -15.62 -16.10
N ILE A 677 -26.02 -16.45 -16.83
CA ILE A 677 -25.44 -17.71 -16.32
C ILE A 677 -24.60 -17.41 -15.08
N LEU A 678 -23.72 -16.40 -15.14
CA LEU A 678 -22.93 -16.01 -13.98
C LEU A 678 -23.81 -15.60 -12.79
N LYS A 679 -24.89 -14.84 -13.02
CA LYS A 679 -25.85 -14.46 -11.97
C LYS A 679 -26.55 -15.67 -11.33
N LYS A 680 -26.71 -16.78 -12.04
CA LYS A 680 -27.22 -18.03 -11.45
C LYS A 680 -26.17 -18.76 -10.61
N LEU A 681 -24.89 -18.68 -11.02
CA LEU A 681 -23.79 -19.43 -10.39
C LEU A 681 -23.06 -18.65 -9.28
N TYR A 682 -23.19 -17.32 -9.22
CA TYR A 682 -22.26 -16.49 -8.45
C TYR A 682 -22.25 -16.79 -6.94
N GLN A 683 -23.42 -17.09 -6.36
CA GLN A 683 -23.52 -17.33 -4.92
C GLN A 683 -22.83 -18.65 -4.56
N ASP A 684 -23.19 -19.73 -5.25
CA ASP A 684 -22.55 -21.04 -5.09
C ASP A 684 -21.04 -20.95 -5.34
N TRP A 685 -20.59 -20.13 -6.30
CA TRP A 685 -19.18 -19.91 -6.58
C TRP A 685 -18.48 -19.27 -5.37
N LEU A 686 -19.05 -18.19 -4.81
CA LEU A 686 -18.48 -17.53 -3.64
C LEU A 686 -18.48 -18.45 -2.41
N ASP A 687 -19.51 -19.26 -2.25
CA ASP A 687 -19.63 -20.23 -1.15
C ASP A 687 -18.53 -21.31 -1.28
N LYS A 688 -18.27 -21.82 -2.48
CA LYS A 688 -17.15 -22.77 -2.71
C LYS A 688 -15.77 -22.20 -2.46
N ILE A 689 -15.58 -20.90 -2.69
CA ILE A 689 -14.34 -20.21 -2.30
C ILE A 689 -14.25 -20.10 -0.78
N ALA A 690 -15.35 -19.79 -0.09
CA ALA A 690 -15.39 -19.64 1.36
C ALA A 690 -15.20 -20.98 2.09
N ASP A 691 -15.71 -22.07 1.52
CA ASP A 691 -15.60 -23.44 2.05
C ASP A 691 -14.26 -24.12 1.70
N GLU A 692 -13.39 -23.46 0.92
CA GLU A 692 -12.13 -24.00 0.39
C GLU A 692 -12.32 -25.30 -0.45
N ASP A 693 -13.50 -25.48 -1.04
CA ASP A 693 -13.86 -26.64 -1.88
C ASP A 693 -13.46 -26.41 -3.35
N PHE A 694 -12.15 -26.39 -3.59
CA PHE A 694 -11.57 -26.02 -4.89
C PHE A 694 -11.83 -27.05 -5.99
N THR A 695 -12.00 -28.33 -5.65
CA THR A 695 -12.33 -29.37 -6.63
C THR A 695 -13.70 -29.11 -7.26
N GLU A 696 -14.67 -28.76 -6.42
CA GLU A 696 -16.02 -28.42 -6.87
C GLU A 696 -16.08 -27.04 -7.52
N LEU A 697 -15.22 -26.11 -7.09
CA LEU A 697 -15.05 -24.81 -7.76
C LEU A 697 -14.67 -24.98 -9.24
N VAL A 698 -13.70 -25.86 -9.55
CA VAL A 698 -13.32 -26.17 -10.94
C VAL A 698 -14.52 -26.68 -11.74
N ARG A 699 -15.30 -27.60 -11.15
CA ARG A 699 -16.51 -28.16 -11.77
C ARG A 699 -17.54 -27.06 -12.04
N LEU A 700 -17.86 -26.25 -11.04
CA LEU A 700 -18.84 -25.18 -11.13
C LEU A 700 -18.47 -24.13 -12.18
N MET A 701 -17.17 -23.82 -12.31
CA MET A 701 -16.69 -22.81 -13.25
C MET A 701 -16.68 -23.27 -14.70
N LEU A 702 -16.25 -24.50 -14.96
CA LEU A 702 -16.00 -24.98 -16.32
C LEU A 702 -17.14 -25.84 -16.87
N TYR A 703 -17.83 -26.58 -15.98
CA TYR A 703 -18.88 -27.52 -16.36
C TYR A 703 -19.93 -27.77 -15.24
N PRO A 704 -20.69 -26.72 -14.87
CA PRO A 704 -21.67 -26.79 -13.78
C PRO A 704 -22.83 -27.77 -14.04
N LYS A 705 -23.13 -28.10 -15.31
CA LYS A 705 -24.27 -28.92 -15.75
C LYS A 705 -25.61 -28.38 -15.24
N ILE A 706 -25.89 -27.11 -15.55
CA ILE A 706 -27.16 -26.47 -15.21
C ILE A 706 -28.29 -27.20 -15.93
N THR A 707 -29.29 -27.64 -15.16
CA THR A 707 -30.49 -28.33 -15.65
C THR A 707 -31.55 -27.35 -16.14
N GLU A 708 -31.71 -26.24 -15.41
CA GLU A 708 -32.68 -25.20 -15.73
C GLU A 708 -32.17 -24.30 -16.86
N GLY A 709 -33.00 -24.09 -17.87
CA GLY A 709 -32.72 -23.12 -18.95
C GLY A 709 -32.83 -21.66 -18.48
N PHE A 710 -33.25 -20.80 -19.40
CA PHE A 710 -33.48 -19.38 -19.10
C PHE A 710 -34.98 -19.13 -18.86
N THR A 711 -35.30 -18.40 -17.79
CA THR A 711 -36.67 -17.96 -17.48
C THR A 711 -37.05 -16.72 -18.29
N GLU A 712 -38.31 -16.29 -18.22
CA GLU A 712 -38.72 -15.02 -18.83
C GLU A 712 -38.00 -13.82 -18.18
N ASP A 713 -37.81 -13.84 -16.85
CA ASP A 713 -37.07 -12.79 -16.14
C ASP A 713 -35.59 -12.72 -16.57
N ASP A 714 -34.97 -13.88 -16.84
CA ASP A 714 -33.61 -13.95 -17.38
C ASP A 714 -33.51 -13.27 -18.75
N ILE A 715 -34.51 -13.49 -19.61
CA ILE A 715 -34.60 -12.89 -20.95
C ILE A 715 -34.82 -11.37 -20.83
N VAL A 716 -35.70 -10.93 -19.94
CA VAL A 716 -35.93 -9.50 -19.66
C VAL A 716 -34.64 -8.83 -19.23
N TYR A 717 -33.91 -9.44 -18.28
CA TYR A 717 -32.63 -8.91 -17.81
C TYR A 717 -31.57 -8.86 -18.93
N ALA A 718 -31.48 -9.89 -19.78
CA ALA A 718 -30.58 -9.86 -20.95
C ALA A 718 -30.92 -8.71 -21.92
N ASN A 719 -32.20 -8.43 -22.15
CA ASN A 719 -32.65 -7.32 -22.98
C ASN A 719 -32.34 -5.94 -22.35
N GLU A 720 -32.41 -5.83 -21.03
CA GLU A 720 -31.99 -4.63 -20.30
C GLU A 720 -30.48 -4.38 -20.46
N LEU A 721 -29.65 -5.42 -20.32
CA LEU A 721 -28.22 -5.34 -20.57
C LEU A 721 -27.91 -4.92 -22.01
N HIS A 722 -28.64 -5.48 -22.99
CA HIS A 722 -28.51 -5.10 -24.39
C HIS A 722 -28.76 -3.60 -24.60
N LYS A 723 -29.89 -3.07 -24.09
CA LYS A 723 -30.21 -1.64 -24.18
C LYS A 723 -29.15 -0.76 -23.52
N LYS A 724 -28.59 -1.21 -22.38
CA LYS A 724 -27.65 -0.44 -21.56
C LYS A 724 -26.24 -0.41 -22.15
N TYR A 725 -25.77 -1.49 -22.74
CA TYR A 725 -24.35 -1.67 -23.07
C TYR A 725 -24.03 -1.97 -24.55
N GLN A 726 -25.02 -2.05 -25.44
CA GLN A 726 -24.78 -2.34 -26.87
C GLN A 726 -23.73 -1.43 -27.52
N GLU A 727 -23.75 -0.14 -27.20
CA GLU A 727 -22.80 0.85 -27.74
C GLU A 727 -21.35 0.61 -27.28
N MET A 728 -21.16 -0.07 -26.14
CA MET A 728 -19.83 -0.35 -25.61
C MET A 728 -19.03 -1.31 -26.49
N PHE A 729 -19.71 -2.22 -27.19
CA PHE A 729 -19.04 -3.13 -28.11
C PHE A 729 -18.36 -2.36 -29.25
N HIS A 730 -19.04 -1.38 -29.84
CA HIS A 730 -18.48 -0.54 -30.90
C HIS A 730 -17.24 0.23 -30.42
N ARG A 731 -17.25 0.72 -29.17
CA ARG A 731 -16.09 1.38 -28.56
C ARG A 731 -14.88 0.45 -28.47
N PHE A 732 -15.05 -0.76 -27.94
CA PHE A 732 -13.98 -1.77 -27.90
C PHE A 732 -13.48 -2.13 -29.30
N TYR A 733 -14.40 -2.39 -30.23
CA TYR A 733 -14.07 -2.82 -31.59
C TYR A 733 -13.26 -1.76 -32.34
N ASN A 734 -13.60 -0.47 -32.18
CA ASN A 734 -12.84 0.63 -32.77
C ASN A 734 -11.42 0.71 -32.20
N ILE A 735 -11.27 0.68 -30.87
CA ILE A 735 -9.96 0.75 -30.21
C ILE A 735 -9.06 -0.42 -30.62
N ILE A 736 -9.63 -1.63 -30.72
CA ILE A 736 -8.89 -2.82 -31.16
C ILE A 736 -8.45 -2.66 -32.61
N ASN A 737 -9.29 -2.13 -33.51
CA ASN A 737 -8.93 -1.94 -34.91
C ASN A 737 -7.88 -0.85 -35.15
N ASP A 738 -7.85 0.16 -34.29
CA ASP A 738 -6.83 1.22 -34.38
C ASP A 738 -5.44 0.72 -33.91
N HIS A 739 -5.39 -0.42 -33.21
CA HIS A 739 -4.17 -0.98 -32.61
C HIS A 739 -3.72 -2.35 -33.19
N ILE A 740 -4.64 -3.14 -33.76
CA ILE A 740 -4.40 -4.43 -34.45
C ILE A 740 -4.80 -4.32 -35.92
#